data_AF-A0A4S8MMA7-F1
#
_entry.id   AF-A0A4S8MMA7-F1
#
_cell.length_a   1.000
_cell.length_b   1.000
_cell.length_c   1.000
_cell.angle_alpha   90.00
_cell.angle_beta   90.00
_cell.angle_gamma   90.00
#
_symmetry.space_group_name_H-M   'P 1'
#
loop_
_entity.id
_entity.type
_entity.pdbx_description
1 polymer ?
#
loop_
_entity_poly.entity_id
_entity_poly.type
_entity_poly.pdbx_seq_one_letter_code
_entity_poly.pdbx_strand_id
1 'polypeptide(L)'
;MAWFYNGHESKSLADLDNLVKDVIFSDDFQKEDLEGFSAKKVVKEMDEWIGPKSDLRVEDGWVEGSVEIPLPGEGVKKAEADAPKLKIDGIFYRKPLDVIQAVFQSERSQNFHYIPFKLFQRHESQPGNDSDDHVDIRLHHELYNSDAYIKEYEHIQIQQHERQLKDPKLAEEPEVENVPVGIMAWSDETHLTQFGDQSMWPIYIYFGNQSKYECAKPTSFAAHHLAYIPKLPSDVQDQYREKIGFPASSETLKHLKRELIQAIWSLILDPEFMHAYEHGILVKCGDVEKHQIRQLGMHWDRSRRINKARIDTEHRQNIIVNLRRWIFDYGYRIASQAIENTFSNRFYKFGTNFFLMFVPDVLHEIELGVWKAILTHLIRILFAYGNDTVQELDARYRQVPSYGRGTIRKIRSNASAMKHLAARDFEDMLQISIPVFEGLVPDHNKQIFGLLFDLCTFHCLAKFRLHSEDSLHMLDEWTTELGRSLRNFDDQVCKVYNTKEIPKETAARGRRNAQKSSTEKSKGKRKAVDTEPAHKSFNLSTYKIHALGHYVQFIHLYGTTDNYTTQIGELEHRRVKRFYARTNRTFKFVRQVTALERRKRIIESAKLHQQKLSSTSRVASKHSDPLTVISPKLHYKISEDTSVWTKPYILMNENPRDPAVQDFYLKLREHLYSRLSGKTENITIEDRDLIKLNHDRIYSHKVLRINYTTYDMRRSQDSINPRTHADVMVHSSDPEFPYWYARVLCIYHAEVMYDKLKPYRQMDFLWAGLEKKRTSSLHFVDAHEECAFGFIDPNDVVRAVHLIPAFHFGKTKSFMGPSNLGRRQSDNHEDWAKYYVNVFSDRDMFARFVPGLGLGHAPLEGEEGEMLIDAENENELMDYGYVEDEEVDNDDEVGLEDDEEPTNHDMEVLNTEGYGLL
;
A
#
# COMPACT_ATOMS: atom_id res chain seq x y z
N MET A 1 -13.94 -29.47 -21.57
CA MET A 1 -14.65 -29.75 -20.29
C MET A 1 -14.14 -30.98 -19.54
N ALA A 2 -14.14 -32.21 -20.07
CA ALA A 2 -13.76 -33.40 -19.27
C ALA A 2 -12.37 -33.31 -18.56
N TRP A 3 -11.32 -32.85 -19.26
CA TRP A 3 -10.00 -32.59 -18.66
C TRP A 3 -9.99 -31.52 -17.55
N PHE A 4 -10.96 -30.61 -17.57
CA PHE A 4 -11.10 -29.55 -16.57
C PHE A 4 -11.67 -30.14 -15.27
N TYR A 5 -12.86 -30.75 -15.33
CA TYR A 5 -13.55 -31.34 -14.17
C TYR A 5 -12.88 -32.60 -13.61
N ASN A 6 -12.14 -33.36 -14.42
CA ASN A 6 -11.35 -34.50 -13.94
C ASN A 6 -9.94 -34.08 -13.43
N GLY A 7 -9.72 -32.78 -13.17
CA GLY A 7 -8.47 -32.24 -12.66
C GLY A 7 -8.51 -31.94 -11.16
N HIS A 8 -7.38 -31.51 -10.61
CA HIS A 8 -7.32 -30.90 -9.28
C HIS A 8 -8.09 -29.56 -9.29
N GLU A 9 -8.74 -29.23 -8.17
CA GLU A 9 -9.64 -28.07 -7.96
C GLU A 9 -9.03 -26.68 -8.22
N SER A 10 -7.73 -26.62 -8.54
CA SER A 10 -6.96 -25.38 -8.73
C SER A 10 -6.93 -24.90 -10.19
N LYS A 11 -8.01 -25.10 -10.94
CA LYS A 11 -8.19 -24.62 -12.33
C LYS A 11 -9.40 -23.71 -12.39
N SER A 12 -9.24 -22.46 -12.83
CA SER A 12 -10.36 -21.56 -13.11
C SER A 12 -10.84 -21.69 -14.56
N LEU A 13 -12.07 -21.26 -14.85
CA LEU A 13 -12.55 -21.16 -16.24
C LEU A 13 -11.66 -20.22 -17.08
N ALA A 14 -11.07 -19.19 -16.47
CA ALA A 14 -10.09 -18.32 -17.13
C ALA A 14 -8.80 -19.07 -17.50
N ASP A 15 -8.28 -19.98 -16.65
CA ASP A 15 -7.12 -20.82 -17.02
C ASP A 15 -7.43 -21.74 -18.21
N LEU A 16 -8.67 -22.21 -18.35
CA LEU A 16 -9.11 -23.03 -19.48
C LEU A 16 -9.24 -22.20 -20.76
N ASP A 17 -9.82 -21.01 -20.68
CA ASP A 17 -9.93 -20.06 -21.79
C ASP A 17 -8.54 -19.62 -22.29
N ASN A 18 -7.62 -19.30 -21.37
CA ASN A 18 -6.25 -18.93 -21.70
C ASN A 18 -5.47 -20.10 -22.33
N LEU A 19 -5.66 -21.33 -21.87
CA LEU A 19 -5.06 -22.51 -22.51
C LEU A 19 -5.54 -22.70 -23.96
N VAL A 20 -6.79 -22.36 -24.26
CA VAL A 20 -7.33 -22.45 -25.62
C VAL A 20 -6.85 -21.28 -26.49
N LYS A 21 -6.93 -20.04 -25.98
CA LYS A 21 -6.65 -18.82 -26.76
C LYS A 21 -5.15 -18.51 -26.86
N ASP A 22 -4.44 -18.54 -25.74
CA ASP A 22 -3.06 -18.06 -25.63
C ASP A 22 -2.01 -19.15 -25.90
N VAL A 23 -2.45 -20.41 -26.05
CA VAL A 23 -1.57 -21.56 -26.35
C VAL A 23 -2.06 -22.30 -27.59
N ILE A 24 -3.23 -22.95 -27.55
CA ILE A 24 -3.68 -23.82 -28.65
C ILE A 24 -3.99 -23.04 -29.95
N PHE A 25 -4.42 -21.78 -29.84
CA PHE A 25 -4.63 -20.88 -30.97
C PHE A 25 -3.50 -19.83 -31.18
N SER A 26 -2.33 -20.01 -30.55
CA SER A 26 -1.18 -19.13 -30.82
C SER A 26 -0.58 -19.42 -32.21
N ASP A 27 -0.21 -18.37 -32.94
CA ASP A 27 0.37 -18.48 -34.30
C ASP A 27 1.69 -19.29 -34.35
N ASP A 28 2.38 -19.45 -33.21
CA ASP A 28 3.63 -20.20 -33.08
C ASP A 28 3.43 -21.62 -32.54
N PHE A 29 2.22 -22.01 -32.15
CA PHE A 29 1.91 -23.35 -31.64
C PHE A 29 1.93 -24.39 -32.76
N GLN A 30 3.01 -25.18 -32.84
CA GLN A 30 3.03 -26.39 -33.65
C GLN A 30 2.55 -27.58 -32.81
N LYS A 31 1.69 -28.42 -33.38
CA LYS A 31 1.21 -29.65 -32.71
C LYS A 31 2.35 -30.67 -32.56
N GLU A 32 3.29 -30.61 -33.49
CA GLU A 32 4.43 -31.49 -33.68
C GLU A 32 5.44 -31.36 -32.52
N ASP A 33 5.53 -30.17 -31.89
CA ASP A 33 6.33 -29.93 -30.67
C ASP A 33 5.82 -30.70 -29.45
N LEU A 34 4.59 -31.25 -29.52
CA LEU A 34 4.03 -32.12 -28.48
C LEU A 34 4.29 -33.62 -28.74
N GLU A 35 4.91 -34.01 -29.85
CA GLU A 35 5.23 -35.42 -30.10
C GLU A 35 6.34 -35.92 -29.14
N GLY A 36 6.02 -36.97 -28.38
CA GLY A 36 6.89 -37.44 -27.29
C GLY A 36 6.94 -36.52 -26.07
N PHE A 37 6.11 -35.46 -26.00
CA PHE A 37 6.05 -34.56 -24.85
C PHE A 37 5.70 -35.34 -23.57
N SER A 38 6.49 -35.10 -22.52
CA SER A 38 6.23 -35.61 -21.19
C SER A 38 6.54 -34.50 -20.20
N ALA A 39 5.52 -34.05 -19.46
CA ALA A 39 5.68 -33.00 -18.46
C ALA A 39 6.76 -33.33 -17.42
N LYS A 40 6.99 -34.62 -17.10
CA LYS A 40 8.09 -35.05 -16.23
C LYS A 40 9.47 -34.90 -16.88
N LYS A 41 9.57 -35.17 -18.19
CA LYS A 41 10.81 -35.03 -18.97
C LYS A 41 11.16 -33.54 -19.11
N VAL A 42 10.22 -32.72 -19.57
CA VAL A 42 10.42 -31.27 -19.75
C VAL A 42 10.70 -30.57 -18.41
N VAL A 43 10.02 -30.94 -17.32
CA VAL A 43 10.36 -30.42 -15.97
C VAL A 43 11.78 -30.77 -15.56
N LYS A 44 12.24 -32.01 -15.80
CA LYS A 44 13.63 -32.42 -15.54
C LYS A 44 14.61 -31.64 -16.40
N GLU A 45 14.31 -31.47 -17.68
CA GLU A 45 15.14 -30.72 -18.63
C GLU A 45 15.24 -29.24 -18.26
N MET A 46 14.16 -28.62 -17.74
CA MET A 46 14.20 -27.26 -17.17
C MET A 46 15.01 -27.16 -15.87
N ASP A 47 14.95 -28.18 -15.00
CA ASP A 47 15.76 -28.23 -13.78
C ASP A 47 17.25 -28.46 -14.09
N GLU A 48 17.57 -29.15 -15.20
CA GLU A 48 18.92 -29.41 -15.70
C GLU A 48 19.40 -28.35 -16.71
N TRP A 49 18.59 -27.33 -17.03
CA TRP A 49 18.91 -26.32 -18.05
C TRP A 49 19.98 -25.31 -17.57
N ILE A 50 21.07 -25.22 -18.33
CA ILE A 50 22.26 -24.37 -18.03
C ILE A 50 22.24 -23.06 -18.84
N GLY A 51 21.27 -22.88 -19.73
CA GLY A 51 21.09 -21.65 -20.52
C GLY A 51 22.17 -21.37 -21.57
N PRO A 52 22.05 -20.25 -22.30
CA PRO A 52 23.18 -19.59 -22.94
C PRO A 52 24.13 -19.06 -21.86
N LYS A 53 25.40 -18.79 -22.22
CA LYS A 53 26.44 -18.31 -21.28
C LYS A 53 26.16 -16.95 -20.60
N SER A 54 25.04 -16.29 -20.92
CA SER A 54 24.68 -14.93 -20.53
C SER A 54 23.62 -14.82 -19.43
N ASP A 55 22.77 -15.84 -19.22
CA ASP A 55 21.45 -15.60 -18.59
C ASP A 55 21.26 -16.16 -17.17
N LEU A 56 21.70 -17.40 -16.90
CA LEU A 56 21.79 -18.01 -15.55
C LEU A 56 22.85 -19.13 -15.58
N ARG A 57 23.77 -19.13 -14.62
CA ARG A 57 24.75 -20.22 -14.44
C ARG A 57 24.21 -21.34 -13.55
N VAL A 58 24.98 -22.42 -13.44
CA VAL A 58 24.76 -23.45 -12.40
C VAL A 58 25.01 -22.85 -11.00
N GLU A 59 25.94 -21.89 -10.90
CA GLU A 59 26.20 -21.09 -9.69
C GLU A 59 24.95 -20.35 -9.16
N ASP A 60 24.05 -19.83 -10.03
CA ASP A 60 22.78 -19.17 -9.63
C ASP A 60 21.74 -20.10 -8.97
N GLY A 61 22.10 -21.37 -8.77
CA GLY A 61 21.28 -22.41 -8.21
C GLY A 61 20.98 -22.23 -6.71
N TRP A 62 19.89 -22.85 -6.28
CA TRP A 62 19.53 -22.96 -4.86
C TRP A 62 20.43 -23.98 -4.16
N VAL A 63 21.30 -23.49 -3.27
CA VAL A 63 22.17 -24.29 -2.39
C VAL A 63 21.34 -24.81 -1.20
N GLU A 64 21.42 -26.12 -0.93
CA GLU A 64 20.83 -26.76 0.25
C GLU A 64 21.91 -26.86 1.34
N GLY A 65 21.76 -26.08 2.41
CA GLY A 65 22.74 -25.91 3.49
C GLY A 65 22.21 -26.25 4.88
N SER A 66 23.09 -26.15 5.87
CA SER A 66 22.79 -26.41 7.29
C SER A 66 23.59 -25.49 8.20
N VAL A 67 23.01 -25.07 9.33
CA VAL A 67 23.70 -24.31 10.39
C VAL A 67 23.72 -25.06 11.71
N GLU A 68 24.63 -24.69 12.60
CA GLU A 68 24.61 -25.13 14.00
C GLU A 68 24.40 -23.92 14.91
N ILE A 69 23.42 -23.99 15.82
CA ILE A 69 23.20 -22.97 16.86
C ILE A 69 23.53 -23.53 18.25
N PRO A 70 24.17 -22.75 19.15
CA PRO A 70 24.45 -23.18 20.53
C PRO A 70 23.16 -23.24 21.35
N LEU A 71 23.04 -24.24 22.23
CA LEU A 71 21.94 -24.37 23.18
C LEU A 71 22.39 -23.83 24.56
N PRO A 72 21.91 -22.66 25.01
CA PRO A 72 22.18 -22.18 26.36
C PRO A 72 21.41 -23.02 27.38
N GLY A 73 22.06 -23.41 28.47
CA GLY A 73 21.41 -24.11 29.59
C GLY A 73 21.03 -23.15 30.71
N GLU A 74 19.74 -22.86 30.91
CA GLU A 74 19.30 -21.94 31.95
C GLU A 74 19.73 -22.42 33.36
N GLY A 75 20.53 -21.62 34.07
CA GLY A 75 21.08 -22.00 35.39
C GLY A 75 22.28 -22.95 35.34
N VAL A 76 22.74 -23.37 34.14
CA VAL A 76 23.91 -24.22 33.95
C VAL A 76 25.09 -23.35 33.53
N LYS A 77 26.15 -23.32 34.33
CA LYS A 77 27.38 -22.57 34.00
C LYS A 77 28.23 -23.37 33.02
N LYS A 78 28.35 -22.88 31.78
CA LYS A 78 29.15 -23.52 30.74
C LYS A 78 29.54 -22.48 29.68
N ALA A 79 30.83 -22.39 29.35
CA ALA A 79 31.30 -21.48 28.31
C ALA A 79 30.64 -21.81 26.95
N GLU A 80 30.40 -20.79 26.15
CA GLU A 80 29.62 -20.90 24.91
C GLU A 80 30.24 -21.86 23.88
N ALA A 81 31.58 -21.87 23.77
CA ALA A 81 32.31 -22.78 22.88
C ALA A 81 32.07 -24.26 23.23
N ASP A 82 31.74 -24.57 24.48
CA ASP A 82 31.42 -25.91 24.95
C ASP A 82 29.91 -26.21 24.92
N ALA A 83 29.05 -25.25 24.57
CA ALA A 83 27.60 -25.43 24.59
C ALA A 83 27.16 -26.53 23.60
N PRO A 84 26.25 -27.45 23.99
CA PRO A 84 25.71 -28.43 23.05
C PRO A 84 25.04 -27.72 21.88
N LYS A 85 25.28 -28.17 20.65
CA LYS A 85 24.70 -27.53 19.47
C LYS A 85 23.45 -28.25 18.94
N LEU A 86 22.59 -27.47 18.28
CA LEU A 86 21.49 -27.94 17.46
C LEU A 86 21.82 -27.68 15.99
N LYS A 87 21.97 -28.76 15.23
CA LYS A 87 22.13 -28.69 13.77
C LYS A 87 20.74 -28.57 13.12
N ILE A 88 20.61 -27.64 12.20
CA ILE A 88 19.36 -27.33 11.49
C ILE A 88 19.65 -27.43 9.98
N ASP A 89 19.05 -28.43 9.35
CA ASP A 89 19.16 -28.75 7.92
C ASP A 89 18.01 -28.16 7.10
N GLY A 90 18.15 -28.18 5.78
CA GLY A 90 17.07 -27.78 4.85
C GLY A 90 16.95 -26.27 4.65
N ILE A 91 18.02 -25.52 4.94
CA ILE A 91 18.12 -24.11 4.56
C ILE A 91 18.39 -24.05 3.07
N PHE A 92 17.50 -23.42 2.31
CA PHE A 92 17.71 -23.16 0.89
C PHE A 92 18.11 -21.71 0.71
N TYR A 93 19.25 -21.45 0.09
CA TYR A 93 19.76 -20.11 -0.16
C TYR A 93 20.49 -19.99 -1.50
N ARG A 94 20.83 -18.78 -1.90
CA ARG A 94 21.73 -18.45 -3.01
C ARG A 94 22.80 -17.48 -2.49
N LYS A 95 24.01 -17.48 -3.08
CA LYS A 95 24.98 -16.43 -2.73
C LYS A 95 24.45 -15.06 -3.18
N PRO A 96 24.63 -13.99 -2.40
CA PRO A 96 24.26 -12.66 -2.84
C PRO A 96 25.03 -12.22 -4.10
N LEU A 97 26.33 -12.59 -4.22
CA LEU A 97 27.15 -12.20 -5.38
C LEU A 97 26.64 -12.80 -6.70
N ASP A 98 26.31 -14.09 -6.72
CA ASP A 98 25.78 -14.76 -7.92
C ASP A 98 24.47 -14.06 -8.35
N VAL A 99 23.58 -13.78 -7.38
CA VAL A 99 22.33 -13.04 -7.59
C VAL A 99 22.57 -11.61 -8.14
N ILE A 100 23.58 -10.89 -7.65
CA ILE A 100 23.96 -9.55 -8.14
C ILE A 100 24.52 -9.65 -9.57
N GLN A 101 25.44 -10.58 -9.82
CA GLN A 101 26.05 -10.77 -11.14
C GLN A 101 24.99 -11.11 -12.20
N ALA A 102 24.10 -12.07 -11.93
CA ALA A 102 23.03 -12.44 -12.85
C ALA A 102 22.04 -11.29 -13.11
N VAL A 103 21.82 -10.39 -12.14
CA VAL A 103 20.96 -9.22 -12.34
C VAL A 103 21.62 -8.22 -13.30
N PHE A 104 22.87 -7.83 -13.02
CA PHE A 104 23.58 -6.82 -13.79
C PHE A 104 24.01 -7.32 -15.18
N GLN A 105 24.17 -8.64 -15.36
CA GLN A 105 24.38 -9.28 -16.67
C GLN A 105 23.08 -9.52 -17.45
N SER A 106 21.91 -9.56 -16.80
CA SER A 106 20.62 -9.72 -17.49
C SER A 106 20.21 -8.49 -18.30
N GLU A 107 19.38 -8.67 -19.34
CA GLU A 107 18.89 -7.57 -20.18
C GLU A 107 18.16 -6.44 -19.40
N ARG A 108 17.70 -6.70 -18.17
CA ARG A 108 17.02 -5.69 -17.33
C ARG A 108 17.95 -4.59 -16.84
N SER A 109 19.25 -4.86 -16.76
CA SER A 109 20.25 -3.88 -16.37
C SER A 109 20.36 -2.72 -17.37
N GLN A 110 19.77 -2.85 -18.57
CA GLN A 110 19.62 -1.78 -19.56
C GLN A 110 18.62 -0.68 -19.12
N ASN A 111 17.72 -0.99 -18.16
CA ASN A 111 16.78 -0.03 -17.56
C ASN A 111 17.29 0.57 -16.24
N PHE A 112 18.51 0.23 -15.80
CA PHE A 112 19.03 0.66 -14.50
C PHE A 112 19.63 2.06 -14.55
N HIS A 113 19.44 2.82 -13.48
CA HIS A 113 20.20 4.03 -13.25
C HIS A 113 21.52 3.70 -12.54
N TYR A 114 22.63 4.05 -13.21
CA TYR A 114 24.00 3.81 -12.74
C TYR A 114 24.57 5.07 -12.09
N ILE A 115 24.69 6.14 -12.89
CA ILE A 115 25.05 7.49 -12.45
C ILE A 115 23.83 8.13 -11.77
N PRO A 116 23.95 8.59 -10.50
CA PRO A 116 22.88 9.31 -9.83
C PRO A 116 22.85 10.79 -10.19
N PHE A 117 21.71 11.43 -9.92
CA PHE A 117 21.48 12.84 -10.21
C PHE A 117 20.49 13.46 -9.22
N LYS A 118 20.60 14.76 -8.97
CA LYS A 118 19.56 15.51 -8.24
C LYS A 118 18.47 15.91 -9.23
N LEU A 119 17.21 15.69 -8.85
CA LEU A 119 16.05 16.12 -9.62
C LEU A 119 15.57 17.49 -9.11
N PHE A 120 15.19 18.38 -10.03
CA PHE A 120 14.70 19.72 -9.73
C PHE A 120 13.47 20.06 -10.57
N GLN A 121 12.56 20.82 -9.99
CA GLN A 121 11.53 21.57 -10.70
C GLN A 121 12.07 22.95 -11.04
N ARG A 122 11.92 23.35 -12.31
CA ARG A 122 12.13 24.74 -12.74
C ARG A 122 10.82 25.50 -12.67
N HIS A 123 10.87 26.72 -12.16
CA HIS A 123 9.82 27.70 -12.39
C HIS A 123 10.21 28.56 -13.59
N GLU A 124 9.39 28.57 -14.64
CA GLU A 124 9.56 29.52 -15.74
C GLU A 124 9.13 30.91 -15.26
N SER A 125 10.01 31.90 -15.43
CA SER A 125 9.74 33.28 -15.02
C SER A 125 8.68 33.93 -15.92
N GLN A 126 7.81 34.75 -15.32
CA GLN A 126 6.94 35.61 -16.11
C GLN A 126 7.82 36.61 -16.90
N PRO A 127 7.57 36.82 -18.21
CA PRO A 127 8.43 37.64 -19.05
C PRO A 127 8.33 39.12 -18.66
N GLY A 128 9.24 39.58 -17.79
CA GLY A 128 9.33 40.96 -17.32
C GLY A 128 10.12 41.21 -16.04
N ASN A 129 10.42 40.19 -15.23
CA ASN A 129 11.23 40.32 -14.01
C ASN A 129 12.65 39.77 -14.21
N ASP A 130 13.64 40.66 -14.36
CA ASP A 130 15.07 40.33 -14.39
C ASP A 130 15.66 40.10 -12.97
N SER A 131 14.91 39.45 -12.08
CA SER A 131 15.34 39.09 -10.71
C SER A 131 15.82 37.65 -10.67
N ASP A 132 17.15 37.46 -10.60
CA ASP A 132 17.87 36.18 -10.69
C ASP A 132 17.71 35.25 -9.46
N ASP A 133 16.65 35.45 -8.65
CA ASP A 133 16.38 34.80 -7.35
C ASP A 133 15.40 33.60 -7.45
N HIS A 134 15.16 33.07 -8.65
CA HIS A 134 14.33 31.87 -8.84
C HIS A 134 15.08 30.59 -8.45
N VAL A 135 14.87 30.14 -7.21
CA VAL A 135 15.44 28.89 -6.68
C VAL A 135 14.72 27.67 -7.27
N ASP A 136 15.42 26.87 -8.08
CA ASP A 136 14.98 25.55 -8.55
C ASP A 136 14.63 24.64 -7.35
N ILE A 137 13.38 24.18 -7.26
CA ILE A 137 12.90 23.38 -6.12
C ILE A 137 13.41 21.94 -6.25
N ARG A 138 14.11 21.44 -5.23
CA ARG A 138 14.61 20.05 -5.22
C ARG A 138 13.45 19.06 -5.07
N LEU A 139 13.52 17.98 -5.85
CA LEU A 139 12.58 16.87 -5.81
C LEU A 139 13.25 15.55 -5.37
N HIS A 140 12.56 14.78 -4.53
CA HIS A 140 12.97 13.45 -4.07
C HIS A 140 11.97 12.39 -4.56
N HIS A 141 12.46 11.32 -5.21
CA HIS A 141 11.59 10.38 -5.95
C HIS A 141 12.02 8.91 -5.86
N GLU A 142 13.29 8.58 -6.16
CA GLU A 142 13.81 7.20 -6.25
C GLU A 142 15.19 7.11 -5.59
N LEU A 143 15.65 5.89 -5.23
CA LEU A 143 16.93 5.73 -4.54
C LEU A 143 18.11 6.37 -5.32
N TYR A 144 18.15 6.26 -6.64
CA TYR A 144 19.20 6.84 -7.49
C TYR A 144 19.15 8.38 -7.64
N ASN A 145 18.22 9.08 -6.99
CA ASN A 145 18.25 10.54 -6.79
C ASN A 145 18.34 10.97 -5.31
N SER A 146 18.51 10.01 -4.40
CA SER A 146 18.60 10.27 -2.97
C SER A 146 19.99 10.72 -2.52
N ASP A 147 20.04 11.35 -1.35
CA ASP A 147 21.29 11.85 -0.78
C ASP A 147 22.30 10.75 -0.42
N ALA A 148 21.84 9.55 0.00
CA ALA A 148 22.77 8.46 0.34
C ALA A 148 23.42 7.85 -0.90
N TYR A 149 22.65 7.63 -1.97
CA TYR A 149 23.18 7.03 -3.20
C TYR A 149 24.13 8.00 -3.93
N ILE A 150 23.83 9.31 -3.96
CA ILE A 150 24.74 10.33 -4.49
C ILE A 150 26.07 10.34 -3.71
N LYS A 151 26.01 10.37 -2.37
CA LYS A 151 27.21 10.36 -1.51
C LYS A 151 28.02 9.07 -1.66
N GLU A 152 27.36 7.92 -1.85
CA GLU A 152 28.06 6.65 -2.07
C GLU A 152 28.76 6.62 -3.44
N TYR A 153 28.13 7.17 -4.49
CA TYR A 153 28.78 7.32 -5.79
C TYR A 153 30.03 8.20 -5.71
N GLU A 154 29.92 9.37 -5.08
CA GLU A 154 31.06 10.29 -4.83
C GLU A 154 32.18 9.58 -4.03
N HIS A 155 31.83 8.86 -2.97
CA HIS A 155 32.75 8.07 -2.15
C HIS A 155 33.45 6.97 -2.94
N ILE A 156 32.74 6.21 -3.77
CA ILE A 156 33.29 5.14 -4.61
C ILE A 156 34.30 5.69 -5.63
N GLN A 157 34.02 6.81 -6.30
CA GLN A 157 35.00 7.38 -7.25
C GLN A 157 36.28 7.85 -6.55
N ILE A 158 36.16 8.50 -5.38
CA ILE A 158 37.32 8.91 -4.58
C ILE A 158 38.12 7.68 -4.12
N GLN A 159 37.43 6.65 -3.63
CA GLN A 159 38.05 5.41 -3.16
C GLN A 159 38.82 4.68 -4.29
N GLN A 160 38.25 4.61 -5.50
CA GLN A 160 38.90 3.94 -6.63
C GLN A 160 40.10 4.75 -7.15
N HIS A 161 39.99 6.08 -7.23
CA HIS A 161 41.12 6.95 -7.57
C HIS A 161 42.28 6.80 -6.58
N GLU A 162 41.98 6.76 -5.28
CA GLU A 162 42.99 6.48 -4.25
C GLU A 162 43.64 5.09 -4.37
N ARG A 163 42.93 4.08 -4.90
CA ARG A 163 43.50 2.73 -5.10
C ARG A 163 44.43 2.68 -6.31
N GLN A 164 44.05 3.30 -7.43
CA GLN A 164 44.90 3.43 -8.62
C GLN A 164 46.21 4.17 -8.30
N LEU A 165 46.18 5.14 -7.38
CA LEU A 165 47.37 5.83 -6.88
C LEU A 165 48.26 4.99 -5.93
N LYS A 166 47.75 3.88 -5.38
CA LYS A 166 48.42 3.08 -4.33
C LYS A 166 48.90 1.69 -4.80
N ASP A 167 48.24 1.08 -5.79
CA ASP A 167 48.66 -0.18 -6.39
C ASP A 167 48.98 0.00 -7.89
N PRO A 168 50.25 -0.12 -8.31
CA PRO A 168 50.65 -0.01 -9.72
C PRO A 168 49.94 -0.97 -10.67
N LYS A 169 49.37 -2.10 -10.19
CA LYS A 169 48.62 -3.03 -11.05
C LYS A 169 47.24 -2.51 -11.40
N LEU A 170 46.56 -1.86 -10.45
CA LEU A 170 45.25 -1.23 -10.67
C LEU A 170 45.36 0.01 -11.59
N ALA A 171 46.56 0.55 -11.77
CA ALA A 171 46.87 1.59 -12.76
C ALA A 171 47.10 1.03 -14.19
N GLU A 172 47.23 -0.29 -14.36
CA GLU A 172 47.33 -0.96 -15.67
C GLU A 172 46.00 -1.61 -16.12
N GLU A 173 44.97 -1.59 -15.26
CA GLU A 173 43.63 -2.07 -15.60
C GLU A 173 42.87 -1.09 -16.51
N PRO A 174 41.97 -1.57 -17.40
CA PRO A 174 41.18 -0.70 -18.26
C PRO A 174 40.24 0.21 -17.45
N GLU A 175 40.03 1.43 -17.93
CA GLU A 175 39.11 2.39 -17.31
C GLU A 175 37.67 1.87 -17.37
N VAL A 176 37.15 1.43 -16.23
CA VAL A 176 35.79 0.88 -16.05
C VAL A 176 34.98 1.77 -15.12
N GLU A 177 33.69 1.93 -15.44
CA GLU A 177 32.77 2.79 -14.70
C GLU A 177 32.38 2.14 -13.36
N ASN A 178 32.74 2.79 -12.25
CA ASN A 178 32.40 2.31 -10.90
C ASN A 178 30.99 2.78 -10.55
N VAL A 179 30.10 1.85 -10.19
CA VAL A 179 28.67 2.13 -9.99
C VAL A 179 28.18 1.58 -8.64
N PRO A 180 27.29 2.27 -7.91
CA PRO A 180 26.74 1.75 -6.66
C PRO A 180 25.66 0.71 -6.98
N VAL A 181 25.48 -0.26 -6.10
CA VAL A 181 24.39 -1.24 -6.21
C VAL A 181 23.50 -1.12 -5.00
N GLY A 182 22.33 -0.49 -5.19
CA GLY A 182 21.34 -0.34 -4.13
C GLY A 182 20.65 -1.67 -3.87
N ILE A 183 20.93 -2.31 -2.74
CA ILE A 183 20.31 -3.58 -2.34
C ILE A 183 19.21 -3.31 -1.31
N MET A 184 17.97 -3.67 -1.64
CA MET A 184 16.83 -3.62 -0.72
C MET A 184 16.43 -5.06 -0.38
N ALA A 185 16.33 -5.39 0.91
CA ALA A 185 16.04 -6.74 1.39
C ALA A 185 14.80 -6.75 2.28
N TRP A 186 13.92 -7.73 2.06
CA TRP A 186 12.70 -7.95 2.84
C TRP A 186 12.61 -9.41 3.30
N SER A 187 12.06 -9.64 4.49
CA SER A 187 11.79 -10.99 4.99
C SER A 187 10.70 -10.99 6.05
N ASP A 188 9.73 -11.89 5.90
CA ASP A 188 8.60 -12.09 6.83
C ASP A 188 8.09 -13.54 6.73
N GLU A 189 7.43 -14.06 7.77
CA GLU A 189 6.90 -15.43 7.83
C GLU A 189 5.44 -15.47 7.33
N THR A 190 5.18 -16.12 6.19
CA THR A 190 3.84 -16.15 5.58
C THR A 190 3.17 -17.52 5.68
N HIS A 191 1.95 -17.57 6.21
CA HIS A 191 1.11 -18.79 6.23
C HIS A 191 0.69 -19.20 4.82
N LEU A 192 0.86 -20.48 4.48
CA LEU A 192 0.67 -21.02 3.14
C LEU A 192 -0.76 -21.56 2.88
N THR A 193 -1.53 -21.72 3.95
CA THR A 193 -2.89 -22.28 3.99
C THR A 193 -3.72 -21.54 5.04
N GLN A 194 -5.03 -21.43 4.83
CA GLN A 194 -5.97 -20.95 5.87
C GLN A 194 -6.03 -21.92 7.07
N PHE A 195 -6.08 -23.22 6.78
CA PHE A 195 -6.08 -24.27 7.80
C PHE A 195 -4.75 -25.03 7.79
N GLY A 196 -4.03 -25.01 8.93
CA GLY A 196 -2.79 -25.77 9.15
C GLY A 196 -1.59 -24.92 9.57
N ASP A 197 -0.60 -25.58 10.17
CA ASP A 197 0.64 -25.00 10.75
C ASP A 197 1.72 -24.63 9.72
N GLN A 198 1.39 -24.74 8.42
CA GLN A 198 2.33 -24.62 7.32
C GLN A 198 2.54 -23.16 6.91
N SER A 199 3.74 -22.65 7.16
CA SER A 199 4.21 -21.32 6.75
C SER A 199 5.57 -21.43 6.05
N MET A 200 5.99 -20.35 5.39
CA MET A 200 7.32 -20.21 4.79
C MET A 200 7.87 -18.83 5.10
N TRP A 201 9.17 -18.75 5.41
CA TRP A 201 9.86 -17.51 5.74
C TRP A 201 10.92 -17.19 4.67
N PRO A 202 10.54 -16.55 3.55
CA PRO A 202 11.48 -16.12 2.51
C PRO A 202 12.34 -14.92 2.95
N ILE A 203 13.53 -14.80 2.37
CA ILE A 203 14.24 -13.53 2.19
C ILE A 203 14.17 -13.16 0.71
N TYR A 204 13.80 -11.93 0.40
CA TYR A 204 13.80 -11.35 -0.95
C TYR A 204 14.83 -10.22 -1.05
N ILE A 205 15.55 -10.12 -2.17
CA ILE A 205 16.35 -8.96 -2.59
C ILE A 205 15.69 -8.30 -3.81
N TYR A 206 15.73 -6.97 -3.86
CA TYR A 206 15.42 -6.15 -5.04
C TYR A 206 16.51 -5.07 -5.18
N PHE A 207 16.56 -4.42 -6.35
CA PHE A 207 17.64 -3.52 -6.71
C PHE A 207 17.13 -2.08 -6.88
N GLY A 208 17.60 -1.16 -6.04
CA GLY A 208 17.22 0.26 -6.08
C GLY A 208 17.85 1.05 -7.24
N ASN A 209 18.70 0.42 -8.05
CA ASN A 209 19.07 0.89 -9.39
C ASN A 209 17.89 0.80 -10.38
N GLN A 210 16.90 -0.07 -10.09
CA GLN A 210 15.68 -0.27 -10.88
C GLN A 210 14.56 0.60 -10.30
N SER A 211 13.77 1.24 -11.18
CA SER A 211 12.66 2.10 -10.74
C SER A 211 11.61 1.32 -9.95
N LYS A 212 11.14 1.92 -8.85
CA LYS A 212 10.13 1.39 -7.91
C LYS A 212 8.83 0.96 -8.60
N TYR A 213 8.46 1.57 -9.73
CA TYR A 213 7.26 1.17 -10.49
C TYR A 213 7.44 -0.20 -11.17
N GLU A 214 8.67 -0.66 -11.44
CA GLU A 214 8.94 -2.04 -11.88
C GLU A 214 9.04 -2.98 -10.67
N CYS A 215 9.66 -2.55 -9.56
CA CYS A 215 9.74 -3.32 -8.31
C CYS A 215 8.36 -3.65 -7.72
N ALA A 216 7.45 -2.67 -7.68
CA ALA A 216 6.08 -2.81 -7.18
C ALA A 216 5.13 -3.56 -8.13
N LYS A 217 5.61 -4.06 -9.28
CA LYS A 217 4.84 -4.82 -10.26
C LYS A 217 5.29 -6.28 -10.27
N PRO A 218 4.62 -7.22 -9.56
CA PRO A 218 5.10 -8.61 -9.45
C PRO A 218 5.31 -9.36 -10.78
N THR A 219 4.72 -8.89 -11.89
CA THR A 219 4.96 -9.47 -13.23
C THR A 219 6.24 -8.96 -13.90
N SER A 220 7.01 -8.04 -13.31
CA SER A 220 8.37 -7.69 -13.72
C SER A 220 9.40 -8.75 -13.30
N PHE A 221 9.09 -9.48 -12.21
CA PHE A 221 10.01 -10.40 -11.53
C PHE A 221 11.30 -9.68 -11.03
N ALA A 222 11.20 -8.41 -10.66
CA ALA A 222 12.26 -7.68 -9.95
C ALA A 222 12.60 -8.26 -8.55
N ALA A 223 11.76 -9.17 -8.04
CA ALA A 223 11.99 -9.92 -6.81
C ALA A 223 13.02 -11.04 -6.98
N HIS A 224 14.11 -11.01 -6.21
CA HIS A 224 15.15 -12.03 -6.18
C HIS A 224 15.09 -12.79 -4.85
N HIS A 225 14.41 -13.95 -4.85
CA HIS A 225 14.34 -14.85 -3.71
C HIS A 225 15.76 -15.28 -3.32
N LEU A 226 16.25 -14.85 -2.15
CA LEU A 226 17.61 -15.09 -1.69
C LEU A 226 17.70 -16.36 -0.85
N ALA A 227 16.75 -16.55 0.07
CA ALA A 227 16.73 -17.67 1.01
C ALA A 227 15.33 -18.06 1.44
N TYR A 228 15.21 -19.25 2.04
CA TYR A 228 14.05 -19.70 2.82
C TYR A 228 14.53 -20.18 4.19
N ILE A 229 14.13 -19.46 5.24
CA ILE A 229 14.42 -19.79 6.64
C ILE A 229 13.49 -20.93 7.08
N PRO A 230 14.01 -22.07 7.59
CA PRO A 230 13.19 -23.12 8.19
C PRO A 230 12.70 -22.74 9.59
N LYS A 231 11.63 -23.38 10.07
CA LYS A 231 11.29 -23.38 11.50
C LYS A 231 12.35 -24.14 12.30
N LEU A 232 12.40 -23.89 13.62
CA LEU A 232 13.03 -24.85 14.54
C LEU A 232 12.37 -26.23 14.37
N PRO A 233 13.12 -27.35 14.49
CA PRO A 233 12.55 -28.69 14.39
C PRO A 233 11.38 -28.92 15.37
N SER A 234 10.38 -29.71 14.98
CA SER A 234 9.20 -29.96 15.84
C SER A 234 9.56 -30.74 17.12
N ASP A 235 10.66 -31.48 17.10
CA ASP A 235 11.28 -32.20 18.21
C ASP A 235 12.32 -31.37 18.99
N VAL A 236 12.42 -30.05 18.75
CA VAL A 236 13.42 -29.18 19.41
C VAL A 236 13.37 -29.23 20.94
N GLN A 237 12.18 -29.43 21.52
CA GLN A 237 12.01 -29.60 22.97
C GLN A 237 12.63 -30.91 23.48
N ASP A 238 12.51 -32.00 22.73
CA ASP A 238 13.09 -33.29 23.11
C ASP A 238 14.61 -33.29 22.89
N GLN A 239 15.10 -32.74 21.78
CA GLN A 239 16.55 -32.57 21.54
C GLN A 239 17.21 -31.64 22.57
N TYR A 240 16.55 -30.55 22.96
CA TYR A 240 17.05 -29.66 24.01
C TYR A 240 17.06 -30.38 25.37
N ARG A 241 15.98 -31.10 25.71
CA ARG A 241 15.89 -31.89 26.95
C ARG A 241 16.90 -33.02 27.01
N GLU A 242 17.22 -33.67 25.90
CA GLU A 242 18.29 -34.68 25.81
C GLU A 242 19.68 -34.07 26.11
N LYS A 243 19.97 -32.91 25.51
CA LYS A 243 21.29 -32.25 25.57
C LYS A 243 21.53 -31.42 26.85
N ILE A 244 20.47 -30.93 27.49
CA ILE A 244 20.51 -29.99 28.63
C ILE A 244 19.86 -30.59 29.91
N GLY A 245 19.00 -31.61 29.78
CA GLY A 245 18.37 -32.33 30.90
C GLY A 245 16.95 -31.86 31.27
N PHE A 246 16.53 -30.70 30.79
CA PHE A 246 15.21 -30.09 31.04
C PHE A 246 14.67 -29.41 29.76
N PRO A 247 13.34 -29.22 29.60
CA PRO A 247 12.77 -28.55 28.43
C PRO A 247 13.12 -27.06 28.35
N ALA A 248 13.16 -26.52 27.14
CA ALA A 248 13.42 -25.12 26.84
C ALA A 248 12.27 -24.21 27.30
N SER A 249 12.58 -23.03 27.85
CA SER A 249 11.59 -22.01 28.18
C SER A 249 11.08 -21.29 26.93
N SER A 250 9.99 -20.51 27.06
CA SER A 250 9.52 -19.66 25.96
C SER A 250 10.57 -18.66 25.50
N GLU A 251 11.39 -18.16 26.43
CA GLU A 251 12.46 -17.21 26.13
C GLU A 251 13.69 -17.92 25.55
N THR A 252 13.99 -19.15 25.99
CA THR A 252 14.97 -20.00 25.30
C THR A 252 14.57 -20.22 23.84
N LEU A 253 13.31 -20.59 23.56
CA LEU A 253 12.84 -20.84 22.19
C LEU A 253 12.86 -19.59 21.30
N LYS A 254 12.51 -18.41 21.84
CA LYS A 254 12.63 -17.12 21.14
C LYS A 254 14.11 -16.80 20.83
N HIS A 255 15.01 -17.02 21.79
CA HIS A 255 16.45 -16.87 21.59
C HIS A 255 16.97 -17.83 20.52
N LEU A 256 16.59 -19.12 20.54
CA LEU A 256 16.98 -20.09 19.51
C LEU A 256 16.44 -19.74 18.11
N LYS A 257 15.21 -19.20 17.99
CA LYS A 257 14.73 -18.61 16.72
C LYS A 257 15.64 -17.47 16.26
N ARG A 258 16.09 -16.60 17.16
CA ARG A 258 16.99 -15.48 16.82
C ARG A 258 18.39 -15.96 16.42
N GLU A 259 19.00 -16.89 17.16
CA GLU A 259 20.33 -17.41 16.79
C GLU A 259 20.27 -18.17 15.44
N LEU A 260 19.16 -18.84 15.11
CA LEU A 260 18.94 -19.45 13.79
C LEU A 260 18.96 -18.39 12.66
N ILE A 261 18.27 -17.28 12.85
CA ILE A 261 18.28 -16.14 11.91
C ILE A 261 19.70 -15.60 11.73
N GLN A 262 20.41 -15.34 12.82
CA GLN A 262 21.77 -14.80 12.81
C GLN A 262 22.77 -15.78 12.16
N ALA A 263 22.59 -17.10 12.38
CA ALA A 263 23.40 -18.13 11.74
C ALA A 263 23.13 -18.24 10.22
N ILE A 264 21.87 -18.13 9.78
CA ILE A 264 21.51 -18.11 8.35
C ILE A 264 22.10 -16.88 7.67
N TRP A 265 21.97 -15.68 8.26
CA TRP A 265 22.65 -14.48 7.73
C TRP A 265 24.17 -14.62 7.73
N SER A 266 24.77 -15.30 8.71
CA SER A 266 26.22 -15.55 8.72
C SER A 266 26.70 -16.48 7.60
N LEU A 267 25.80 -17.32 7.08
CA LEU A 267 26.01 -18.26 5.96
C LEU A 267 25.66 -17.64 4.59
N ILE A 268 24.76 -16.65 4.55
CA ILE A 268 24.46 -15.83 3.36
C ILE A 268 25.53 -14.74 3.15
N LEU A 269 25.98 -14.09 4.23
CA LEU A 269 27.06 -13.11 4.25
C LEU A 269 28.41 -13.83 4.29
N ASP A 270 28.70 -14.60 3.24
CA ASP A 270 29.89 -15.43 3.12
C ASP A 270 31.19 -14.58 2.94
N PRO A 271 32.39 -15.17 3.07
CA PRO A 271 33.64 -14.42 2.95
C PRO A 271 33.85 -13.77 1.58
N GLU A 272 33.21 -14.28 0.52
CA GLU A 272 33.34 -13.79 -0.85
C GLU A 272 32.51 -12.51 -1.01
N PHE A 273 31.25 -12.52 -0.55
CA PHE A 273 30.41 -11.33 -0.43
C PHE A 273 31.01 -10.27 0.49
N MET A 274 31.58 -10.67 1.64
CA MET A 274 32.22 -9.73 2.56
C MET A 274 33.52 -9.14 1.99
N HIS A 275 34.26 -9.88 1.15
CA HIS A 275 35.41 -9.35 0.41
C HIS A 275 34.98 -8.35 -0.68
N ALA A 276 33.91 -8.67 -1.43
CA ALA A 276 33.33 -7.70 -2.36
C ALA A 276 32.91 -6.43 -1.61
N TYR A 277 32.18 -6.54 -0.49
CA TYR A 277 31.81 -5.39 0.34
C TYR A 277 33.02 -4.54 0.76
N GLU A 278 34.13 -5.15 1.16
CA GLU A 278 35.37 -4.46 1.56
C GLU A 278 36.09 -3.78 0.38
N HIS A 279 35.91 -4.31 -0.83
CA HIS A 279 36.57 -3.85 -2.05
C HIS A 279 35.64 -3.09 -3.03
N GLY A 280 34.44 -2.70 -2.61
CA GLY A 280 33.37 -2.13 -3.45
C GLY A 280 32.30 -3.19 -3.66
N ILE A 281 31.20 -3.18 -2.90
CA ILE A 281 30.17 -2.11 -2.81
C ILE A 281 29.64 -1.93 -1.36
N LEU A 282 29.46 -0.68 -0.84
CA LEU A 282 29.17 -0.29 0.59
C LEU A 282 27.89 0.62 0.73
N VAL A 283 27.42 1.30 1.82
CA VAL A 283 27.77 1.68 3.25
C VAL A 283 26.49 1.55 4.16
N LYS A 284 26.49 1.98 5.45
CA LYS A 284 25.37 2.01 6.44
C LYS A 284 25.53 3.10 7.57
N CYS A 285 24.47 3.56 8.31
CA CYS A 285 24.54 4.29 9.63
C CYS A 285 23.44 3.90 10.69
N GLY A 286 22.93 4.71 11.68
CA GLY A 286 21.87 4.22 12.63
C GLY A 286 21.26 5.03 13.85
N ASP A 287 20.48 4.33 14.72
CA ASP A 287 19.22 4.79 15.40
C ASP A 287 19.13 4.65 16.95
N VAL A 288 18.11 5.25 17.63
CA VAL A 288 18.07 5.74 19.06
C VAL A 288 17.18 4.96 20.09
N GLU A 289 17.34 5.22 21.40
CA GLU A 289 16.75 4.50 22.58
C GLU A 289 15.27 4.82 22.95
N LYS A 290 14.66 3.92 23.75
CA LYS A 290 13.20 3.72 23.85
C LYS A 290 12.41 4.59 24.85
N HIS A 291 13.00 5.09 25.95
CA HIS A 291 12.20 5.78 26.99
C HIS A 291 11.79 7.22 26.60
N GLN A 292 12.22 7.71 25.44
CA GLN A 292 12.08 9.11 25.01
C GLN A 292 10.98 9.30 23.94
N ILE A 293 10.41 8.19 23.44
CA ILE A 293 9.50 8.10 22.28
C ILE A 293 8.30 9.06 22.36
N ARG A 294 7.69 9.23 23.54
CA ARG A 294 6.50 10.11 23.72
C ARG A 294 6.74 11.59 23.38
N GLN A 295 8.00 12.00 23.16
CA GLN A 295 8.39 13.37 22.82
C GLN A 295 8.43 13.65 21.30
N LEU A 296 7.89 12.75 20.48
CA LEU A 296 7.75 12.90 19.02
C LEU A 296 7.40 14.35 18.61
N GLY A 297 8.19 14.90 17.66
CA GLY A 297 8.04 16.24 17.08
C GLY A 297 8.63 17.40 17.90
N MET A 298 8.89 17.23 19.21
CA MET A 298 9.37 18.33 20.05
C MET A 298 10.79 18.78 19.66
N HIS A 299 11.13 20.06 19.92
CA HIS A 299 12.50 20.58 19.76
C HIS A 299 13.56 19.67 20.41
N TRP A 300 13.32 19.24 21.66
CA TRP A 300 14.22 18.33 22.37
C TRP A 300 14.36 16.94 21.70
N ASP A 301 13.40 16.50 20.91
CA ASP A 301 13.49 15.25 20.14
C ASP A 301 14.29 15.46 18.86
N ARG A 302 14.02 16.54 18.12
CA ARG A 302 14.79 16.98 16.94
C ARG A 302 16.26 17.17 17.26
N SER A 303 16.59 17.90 18.34
CA SER A 303 17.95 18.06 18.84
C SER A 303 18.62 16.74 19.23
N ARG A 304 17.86 15.69 19.61
CA ARG A 304 18.42 14.35 19.90
C ARG A 304 18.58 13.49 18.67
N ARG A 305 17.68 13.56 17.68
CA ARG A 305 17.87 12.84 16.40
C ARG A 305 19.14 13.33 15.70
N ILE A 306 19.42 14.64 15.76
CA ILE A 306 20.67 15.25 15.29
C ILE A 306 21.87 14.88 16.19
N ASN A 307 21.86 15.23 17.49
CA ASN A 307 23.05 15.16 18.34
C ASN A 307 23.26 13.80 19.07
N LYS A 308 22.35 12.83 18.91
CA LYS A 308 22.38 11.52 19.59
C LYS A 308 21.90 10.33 18.73
N ALA A 309 22.00 10.40 17.41
CA ALA A 309 21.93 9.21 16.55
C ALA A 309 22.86 8.11 17.13
N ARG A 310 22.43 6.84 17.28
CA ARG A 310 23.34 5.83 17.85
C ARG A 310 24.40 5.50 16.80
N ILE A 311 25.64 5.63 17.21
CA ILE A 311 26.81 5.15 16.48
C ILE A 311 27.15 3.77 17.06
N ASP A 312 27.40 2.79 16.21
CA ASP A 312 27.95 1.50 16.67
C ASP A 312 29.39 1.73 17.16
N THR A 313 29.72 1.21 18.34
CA THR A 313 30.90 1.65 19.11
C THR A 313 31.49 0.52 19.94
N GLU A 314 32.82 0.55 20.11
CA GLU A 314 33.58 -0.41 20.91
C GLU A 314 33.02 -0.58 22.34
N HIS A 315 32.53 0.50 22.97
CA HIS A 315 31.87 0.44 24.28
C HIS A 315 30.62 -0.47 24.26
N ARG A 316 29.82 -0.40 23.19
CA ARG A 316 28.59 -1.18 23.02
C ARG A 316 28.88 -2.64 22.70
N GLN A 317 29.92 -2.92 21.91
CA GLN A 317 30.42 -4.28 21.68
C GLN A 317 30.92 -4.92 22.98
N ASN A 318 31.65 -4.17 23.82
CA ASN A 318 32.06 -4.64 25.14
C ASN A 318 30.86 -4.99 26.06
N ILE A 319 29.75 -4.25 25.99
CA ILE A 319 28.51 -4.60 26.72
C ILE A 319 27.94 -5.95 26.22
N ILE A 320 27.86 -6.15 24.91
CA ILE A 320 27.38 -7.39 24.27
C ILE A 320 28.24 -8.61 24.69
N VAL A 321 29.57 -8.49 24.63
CA VAL A 321 30.50 -9.56 25.01
C VAL A 321 30.33 -9.94 26.49
N ASN A 322 30.18 -8.96 27.38
CA ASN A 322 29.92 -9.24 28.80
C ASN A 322 28.56 -9.91 29.03
N LEU A 323 27.53 -9.60 28.23
CA LEU A 323 26.21 -10.23 28.32
C LEU A 323 26.21 -11.70 27.86
N ARG A 324 26.93 -12.07 26.79
CA ARG A 324 27.16 -13.50 26.46
C ARG A 324 27.87 -14.21 27.60
N ARG A 325 28.90 -13.58 28.19
CA ARG A 325 29.62 -14.11 29.37
C ARG A 325 28.70 -14.35 30.57
N TRP A 326 27.72 -13.47 30.82
CA TRP A 326 26.74 -13.65 31.91
C TRP A 326 25.79 -14.83 31.64
N ILE A 327 25.32 -15.01 30.41
CA ILE A 327 24.41 -16.11 30.05
C ILE A 327 25.12 -17.46 30.11
N PHE A 328 26.30 -17.58 29.48
CA PHE A 328 27.02 -18.85 29.36
C PHE A 328 27.89 -19.15 30.59
N ASP A 329 28.99 -18.41 30.81
CA ASP A 329 29.95 -18.70 31.89
C ASP A 329 29.34 -18.61 33.30
N TYR A 330 28.38 -17.68 33.50
CA TYR A 330 27.73 -17.47 34.80
C TYR A 330 26.31 -18.05 34.90
N GLY A 331 25.74 -18.60 33.82
CA GLY A 331 24.46 -19.33 33.84
C GLY A 331 23.23 -18.47 34.18
N TYR A 332 23.28 -17.15 33.97
CA TYR A 332 22.13 -16.28 34.25
C TYR A 332 20.95 -16.60 33.34
N ARG A 333 19.73 -16.52 33.90
CA ARG A 333 18.50 -16.60 33.10
C ARG A 333 18.43 -15.43 32.11
N ILE A 334 17.99 -15.72 30.89
CA ILE A 334 17.84 -14.73 29.83
C ILE A 334 16.69 -13.78 30.19
N ALA A 335 17.03 -12.57 30.64
CA ALA A 335 16.08 -11.53 31.08
C ALA A 335 16.34 -10.16 30.42
N SER A 336 17.27 -10.07 29.47
CA SER A 336 17.69 -8.85 28.78
C SER A 336 17.98 -9.15 27.30
N GLN A 337 17.54 -8.30 26.37
CA GLN A 337 17.55 -8.62 24.93
C GLN A 337 18.89 -8.33 24.23
N ALA A 338 19.74 -7.45 24.78
CA ALA A 338 21.01 -7.02 24.20
C ALA A 338 22.07 -8.13 24.15
N ILE A 339 22.08 -8.87 23.04
CA ILE A 339 23.07 -9.89 22.67
C ILE A 339 23.44 -9.64 21.20
N GLU A 340 24.56 -10.21 20.78
CA GLU A 340 25.27 -10.03 19.51
C GLU A 340 24.40 -10.03 18.24
N ASN A 341 24.81 -9.23 17.27
CA ASN A 341 24.19 -9.10 15.97
C ASN A 341 25.27 -9.22 14.88
N THR A 342 25.10 -10.18 13.96
CA THR A 342 25.99 -10.38 12.80
C THR A 342 26.14 -9.10 11.98
N PHE A 343 25.10 -8.25 11.90
CA PHE A 343 25.17 -6.96 11.21
C PHE A 343 26.05 -5.89 11.90
N SER A 344 26.39 -6.05 13.19
CA SER A 344 27.44 -5.28 13.85
C SER A 344 28.81 -5.90 13.55
N ASN A 345 29.01 -7.18 13.92
CA ASN A 345 30.29 -7.89 13.79
C ASN A 345 30.89 -7.82 12.37
N ARG A 346 30.06 -7.96 11.33
CA ARG A 346 30.51 -7.95 9.94
C ARG A 346 30.83 -6.56 9.39
N PHE A 347 30.28 -5.48 9.95
CA PHE A 347 30.27 -4.15 9.32
C PHE A 347 30.83 -3.01 10.18
N TYR A 348 30.89 -3.15 11.51
CA TYR A 348 31.50 -2.17 12.41
C TYR A 348 32.93 -1.79 11.99
N LYS A 349 33.71 -2.78 11.54
CA LYS A 349 35.10 -2.59 11.06
C LYS A 349 35.24 -1.68 9.82
N PHE A 350 34.14 -1.28 9.18
CA PHE A 350 34.12 -0.41 8.01
C PHE A 350 33.58 1.01 8.30
N GLY A 351 33.53 1.45 9.57
CA GLY A 351 32.89 2.72 9.96
C GLY A 351 31.37 2.75 9.70
N THR A 352 30.80 1.57 9.47
CA THR A 352 29.53 1.32 8.77
C THR A 352 28.52 0.79 9.79
N ASN A 353 28.00 1.72 10.58
CA ASN A 353 27.00 1.52 11.64
C ASN A 353 25.67 1.00 11.04
N PHE A 354 24.90 0.12 11.69
CA PHE A 354 24.00 -0.77 10.92
C PHE A 354 22.48 -0.50 10.96
N PHE A 355 21.96 0.43 11.75
CA PHE A 355 20.49 0.57 11.92
C PHE A 355 19.77 1.31 10.78
N LEU A 356 20.42 2.17 9.97
CA LEU A 356 19.81 2.79 8.78
C LEU A 356 19.40 1.77 7.69
N MET A 357 19.81 0.50 7.81
CA MET A 357 19.23 -0.57 6.99
C MET A 357 17.76 -0.84 7.35
N PHE A 358 17.33 -0.49 8.57
CA PHE A 358 15.95 -0.56 9.02
C PHE A 358 15.26 0.76 8.70
N VAL A 359 14.63 0.77 7.53
CA VAL A 359 13.86 1.92 7.04
C VAL A 359 12.45 1.97 7.66
N PRO A 360 11.87 3.15 7.91
CA PRO A 360 10.47 3.27 8.34
C PRO A 360 9.52 2.69 7.30
N ASP A 361 8.56 1.87 7.73
CA ASP A 361 7.59 1.22 6.83
C ASP A 361 6.15 1.57 7.19
N VAL A 362 5.50 2.28 6.26
CA VAL A 362 4.09 2.70 6.30
C VAL A 362 3.15 1.57 6.73
N LEU A 363 3.34 0.36 6.19
CA LEU A 363 2.43 -0.76 6.43
C LEU A 363 2.55 -1.29 7.87
N HIS A 364 3.77 -1.56 8.34
CA HIS A 364 3.95 -2.08 9.69
C HIS A 364 3.82 -1.01 10.77
N GLU A 365 4.22 0.23 10.51
CA GLU A 365 4.30 1.30 11.51
C GLU A 365 3.03 2.14 11.60
N ILE A 366 2.43 2.50 10.45
CA ILE A 366 1.22 3.31 10.42
C ILE A 366 -0.01 2.39 10.38
N GLU A 367 -0.19 1.63 9.30
CA GLU A 367 -1.44 0.91 8.98
C GLU A 367 -1.72 -0.22 9.99
N LEU A 368 -0.86 -1.25 10.05
CA LEU A 368 -0.90 -2.33 11.05
C LEU A 368 -0.32 -1.91 12.41
N GLY A 369 -0.12 -0.61 12.63
CA GLY A 369 0.66 -0.07 13.72
C GLY A 369 -0.08 0.96 14.54
N VAL A 370 0.27 2.22 14.36
CA VAL A 370 -0.33 3.36 15.04
C VAL A 370 -1.84 3.41 14.79
N TRP A 371 -2.30 3.23 13.54
CA TRP A 371 -3.72 3.19 13.22
C TRP A 371 -4.43 1.97 13.81
N LYS A 372 -3.97 0.73 13.58
CA LYS A 372 -4.55 -0.49 14.22
C LYS A 372 -4.67 -0.32 15.75
N ALA A 373 -3.71 0.34 16.40
CA ALA A 373 -3.76 0.63 17.84
C ALA A 373 -4.77 1.72 18.22
N ILE A 374 -4.84 2.83 17.49
CA ILE A 374 -5.82 3.92 17.70
C ILE A 374 -7.24 3.40 17.47
N LEU A 375 -7.50 2.77 16.31
CA LEU A 375 -8.79 2.16 15.97
C LEU A 375 -9.25 1.18 17.05
N THR A 376 -8.35 0.30 17.54
CA THR A 376 -8.66 -0.61 18.64
C THR A 376 -9.05 0.15 19.92
N HIS A 377 -8.36 1.26 20.26
CA HIS A 377 -8.68 2.04 21.45
C HIS A 377 -9.97 2.87 21.30
N LEU A 378 -10.24 3.43 20.11
CA LEU A 378 -11.51 4.08 19.79
C LEU A 378 -12.68 3.09 19.93
N ILE A 379 -12.57 1.87 19.39
CA ILE A 379 -13.58 0.82 19.57
C ILE A 379 -13.79 0.49 21.07
N ARG A 380 -12.72 0.45 21.88
CA ARG A 380 -12.84 0.28 23.35
C ARG A 380 -13.51 1.47 24.04
N ILE A 381 -13.32 2.71 23.54
CA ILE A 381 -14.02 3.90 24.03
C ILE A 381 -15.51 3.79 23.72
N LEU A 382 -15.90 3.39 22.51
CA LEU A 382 -17.31 3.16 22.16
C LEU A 382 -17.96 2.08 23.05
N PHE A 383 -17.26 0.95 23.30
CA PHE A 383 -17.72 -0.07 24.26
C PHE A 383 -17.83 0.45 25.71
N ALA A 384 -17.08 1.48 26.10
CA ALA A 384 -17.15 2.11 27.41
C ALA A 384 -18.20 3.25 27.48
N TYR A 385 -18.54 3.85 26.34
CA TYR A 385 -19.58 4.87 26.18
C TYR A 385 -20.99 4.26 26.12
N GLY A 386 -21.13 3.13 25.42
CA GLY A 386 -22.41 2.44 25.24
C GLY A 386 -23.26 3.05 24.11
N ASN A 387 -24.57 3.17 24.36
CA ASN A 387 -25.56 3.78 23.45
C ASN A 387 -25.52 3.24 22.00
N ASP A 388 -25.27 1.93 21.85
CA ASP A 388 -25.15 1.20 20.58
C ASP A 388 -24.18 1.80 19.53
N THR A 389 -23.27 2.66 19.98
CA THR A 389 -22.29 3.38 19.13
C THR A 389 -21.34 2.45 18.36
N VAL A 390 -21.13 1.21 18.85
CA VAL A 390 -20.34 0.19 18.15
C VAL A 390 -21.11 -0.39 16.95
N GLN A 391 -22.42 -0.61 17.11
CA GLN A 391 -23.30 -1.08 16.05
C GLN A 391 -23.50 0.01 14.99
N GLU A 392 -23.61 1.27 15.41
CA GLU A 392 -23.64 2.43 14.51
C GLU A 392 -22.32 2.61 13.74
N LEU A 393 -21.15 2.48 14.41
CA LEU A 393 -19.85 2.46 13.74
C LEU A 393 -19.79 1.39 12.63
N ASP A 394 -20.23 0.17 12.96
CA ASP A 394 -20.29 -0.95 12.03
C ASP A 394 -21.28 -0.70 10.86
N ALA A 395 -22.43 -0.08 11.15
CA ALA A 395 -23.42 0.28 10.15
C ALA A 395 -22.90 1.36 9.18
N ARG A 396 -22.20 2.38 9.69
CA ARG A 396 -21.61 3.45 8.89
C ARG A 396 -20.52 2.95 7.96
N TYR A 397 -19.56 2.16 8.46
CA TYR A 397 -18.52 1.55 7.61
C TYR A 397 -19.10 0.72 6.45
N ARG A 398 -20.24 0.03 6.66
CA ARG A 398 -20.97 -0.68 5.59
C ARG A 398 -21.70 0.21 4.58
N GLN A 399 -22.00 1.45 4.95
CA GLN A 399 -22.74 2.40 4.12
C GLN A 399 -21.82 3.29 3.27
N VAL A 400 -20.53 3.37 3.59
CA VAL A 400 -19.53 4.05 2.73
C VAL A 400 -19.48 3.38 1.34
N PRO A 401 -19.55 4.16 0.24
CA PRO A 401 -19.44 3.61 -1.11
C PRO A 401 -18.00 3.15 -1.44
N SER A 402 -17.85 2.30 -2.45
CA SER A 402 -16.53 1.99 -3.02
C SER A 402 -16.11 3.04 -4.04
N TYR A 403 -14.79 3.21 -4.20
CA TYR A 403 -14.20 4.24 -5.06
C TYR A 403 -13.04 3.72 -5.92
N GLY A 404 -12.89 4.30 -7.11
CA GLY A 404 -11.86 3.98 -8.08
C GLY A 404 -11.88 2.51 -8.53
N ARG A 405 -10.73 2.00 -9.02
CA ARG A 405 -10.56 0.58 -9.38
C ARG A 405 -10.13 -0.25 -8.16
N GLY A 406 -10.89 -0.12 -7.08
CA GLY A 406 -10.53 -0.63 -5.75
C GLY A 406 -9.50 0.26 -5.05
N THR A 407 -9.68 1.58 -5.15
CA THR A 407 -8.95 2.59 -4.38
C THR A 407 -9.50 2.65 -2.95
N ILE A 408 -10.83 2.63 -2.80
CA ILE A 408 -11.53 2.32 -1.54
C ILE A 408 -12.50 1.17 -1.81
N ARG A 409 -12.47 0.14 -0.99
CA ARG A 409 -13.30 -1.06 -1.07
C ARG A 409 -14.56 -0.90 -0.21
N LYS A 410 -15.64 -1.57 -0.61
CA LYS A 410 -16.84 -1.61 0.23
C LYS A 410 -16.63 -2.61 1.36
N ILE A 411 -16.51 -2.10 2.58
CA ILE A 411 -16.48 -2.91 3.81
C ILE A 411 -17.86 -3.57 3.96
N ARG A 412 -17.89 -4.91 4.05
CA ARG A 412 -19.14 -5.69 4.26
C ARG A 412 -19.29 -6.20 5.70
N SER A 413 -18.19 -6.41 6.42
CA SER A 413 -18.15 -6.99 7.76
C SER A 413 -18.27 -5.93 8.88
N ASN A 414 -18.42 -6.37 10.13
CA ASN A 414 -18.29 -5.51 11.30
C ASN A 414 -16.82 -5.10 11.50
N ALA A 415 -16.52 -3.82 11.26
CA ALA A 415 -15.26 -3.16 11.57
C ALA A 415 -14.83 -3.39 13.03
N SER A 416 -15.77 -3.26 13.97
CA SER A 416 -15.56 -3.42 15.42
C SER A 416 -15.00 -4.80 15.80
N ALA A 417 -15.35 -5.83 15.03
CA ALA A 417 -14.93 -7.20 15.28
C ALA A 417 -13.49 -7.49 14.82
N MET A 418 -12.93 -6.65 13.92
CA MET A 418 -11.59 -6.79 13.33
C MET A 418 -11.26 -8.25 12.94
N LYS A 419 -12.12 -8.85 12.12
CA LYS A 419 -11.99 -10.21 11.58
C LYS A 419 -11.58 -10.16 10.10
N HIS A 420 -10.60 -10.97 9.73
CA HIS A 420 -10.12 -11.17 8.34
C HIS A 420 -9.70 -9.88 7.61
N LEU A 421 -9.31 -8.82 8.34
CA LEU A 421 -8.80 -7.57 7.77
C LEU A 421 -7.31 -7.71 7.42
N ALA A 422 -6.97 -7.49 6.15
CA ALA A 422 -5.59 -7.31 5.70
C ALA A 422 -5.12 -5.86 5.91
N ALA A 423 -3.83 -5.58 5.71
CA ALA A 423 -3.26 -4.23 5.86
C ALA A 423 -4.00 -3.16 5.03
N ARG A 424 -4.43 -3.51 3.81
CA ARG A 424 -5.22 -2.61 2.97
C ARG A 424 -6.59 -2.29 3.57
N ASP A 425 -7.25 -3.23 4.23
CA ASP A 425 -8.54 -2.94 4.83
C ASP A 425 -8.38 -1.97 6.02
N PHE A 426 -7.23 -1.97 6.71
CA PHE A 426 -6.86 -0.91 7.66
C PHE A 426 -6.56 0.44 6.98
N GLU A 427 -5.89 0.45 5.81
CA GLU A 427 -5.69 1.66 4.98
C GLU A 427 -7.05 2.27 4.57
N ASP A 428 -7.90 1.50 3.91
CA ASP A 428 -9.25 1.92 3.49
C ASP A 428 -10.07 2.44 4.68
N MET A 429 -10.00 1.77 5.85
CA MET A 429 -10.68 2.22 7.08
C MET A 429 -10.15 3.54 7.65
N LEU A 430 -8.86 3.85 7.50
CA LEU A 430 -8.29 5.14 7.93
C LEU A 430 -8.83 6.26 7.03
N GLN A 431 -8.73 6.07 5.71
CA GLN A 431 -9.10 7.07 4.70
C GLN A 431 -10.59 7.45 4.71
N ILE A 432 -11.45 6.70 5.41
CA ILE A 432 -12.89 6.97 5.55
C ILE A 432 -13.31 7.20 7.01
N SER A 433 -12.36 7.23 7.95
CA SER A 433 -12.62 7.24 9.39
C SER A 433 -13.38 8.46 9.90
N ILE A 434 -13.01 9.67 9.45
CA ILE A 434 -13.54 10.95 9.95
C ILE A 434 -15.09 11.00 9.91
N PRO A 435 -15.78 10.89 8.75
CA PRO A 435 -17.24 10.92 8.70
C PRO A 435 -17.90 9.71 9.41
N VAL A 436 -17.20 8.58 9.51
CA VAL A 436 -17.71 7.39 10.20
C VAL A 436 -17.76 7.60 11.72
N PHE A 437 -16.75 8.24 12.32
CA PHE A 437 -16.70 8.53 13.76
C PHE A 437 -17.51 9.76 14.20
N GLU A 438 -18.07 10.53 13.26
CA GLU A 438 -18.77 11.79 13.50
C GLU A 438 -19.90 11.71 14.55
N GLY A 439 -19.74 12.43 15.66
CA GLY A 439 -20.75 12.50 16.71
C GLY A 439 -20.99 11.19 17.47
N LEU A 440 -20.15 10.14 17.29
CA LEU A 440 -20.26 8.90 18.08
C LEU A 440 -19.87 9.09 19.55
N VAL A 441 -19.04 10.10 19.85
CA VAL A 441 -18.64 10.47 21.22
C VAL A 441 -18.70 12.00 21.34
N PRO A 442 -19.89 12.61 21.49
CA PRO A 442 -20.08 14.06 21.44
C PRO A 442 -19.15 14.84 22.38
N ASP A 443 -18.96 14.35 23.61
CA ASP A 443 -18.12 14.97 24.64
C ASP A 443 -16.64 15.17 24.23
N HIS A 444 -16.17 14.41 23.23
CA HIS A 444 -14.79 14.42 22.74
C HIS A 444 -14.68 14.45 21.20
N ASN A 445 -15.75 14.86 20.49
CA ASN A 445 -15.82 14.76 19.03
C ASN A 445 -14.65 15.50 18.36
N LYS A 446 -14.39 16.76 18.78
CA LYS A 446 -13.30 17.60 18.27
C LYS A 446 -11.90 16.98 18.50
N GLN A 447 -11.66 16.35 19.64
CA GLN A 447 -10.38 15.70 19.97
C GLN A 447 -10.14 14.44 19.12
N ILE A 448 -11.20 13.67 18.85
CA ILE A 448 -11.14 12.50 17.96
C ILE A 448 -10.96 12.97 16.51
N PHE A 449 -11.67 14.00 16.08
CA PHE A 449 -11.59 14.58 14.74
C PHE A 449 -10.19 15.11 14.41
N GLY A 450 -9.60 15.92 15.31
CA GLY A 450 -8.23 16.39 15.15
C GLY A 450 -7.23 15.23 15.02
N LEU A 451 -7.32 14.22 15.89
CA LEU A 451 -6.44 13.04 15.79
C LEU A 451 -6.60 12.28 14.48
N LEU A 452 -7.83 12.05 14.01
CA LEU A 452 -8.09 11.35 12.75
C LEU A 452 -7.61 12.18 11.55
N PHE A 453 -7.82 13.50 11.56
CA PHE A 453 -7.33 14.42 10.53
C PHE A 453 -5.80 14.42 10.45
N ASP A 454 -5.11 14.62 11.58
CA ASP A 454 -3.64 14.64 11.62
C ASP A 454 -3.03 13.30 11.18
N LEU A 455 -3.68 12.19 11.56
CA LEU A 455 -3.25 10.84 11.17
C LEU A 455 -3.47 10.57 9.67
N CYS A 456 -4.60 11.01 9.10
CA CYS A 456 -4.87 10.92 7.67
C CYS A 456 -3.91 11.80 6.84
N THR A 457 -3.65 13.04 7.28
CA THR A 457 -2.70 13.95 6.63
C THR A 457 -1.28 13.41 6.70
N PHE A 458 -0.82 12.95 7.87
CA PHE A 458 0.49 12.30 8.01
C PHE A 458 0.60 11.02 7.18
N HIS A 459 -0.41 10.13 7.18
CA HIS A 459 -0.43 8.90 6.38
C HIS A 459 -0.37 9.20 4.87
N CYS A 460 -1.15 10.19 4.40
CA CYS A 460 -1.14 10.61 3.01
C CYS A 460 0.23 11.12 2.58
N LEU A 461 0.80 12.06 3.34
CA LEU A 461 2.12 12.65 3.08
C LEU A 461 3.25 11.63 3.19
N ALA A 462 3.25 10.77 4.20
CA ALA A 462 4.22 9.68 4.36
C ALA A 462 4.19 8.68 3.20
N LYS A 463 3.12 8.66 2.39
CA LYS A 463 2.97 7.82 1.18
C LYS A 463 3.19 8.59 -0.13
N PHE A 464 3.51 9.88 -0.13
CA PHE A 464 3.80 10.61 -1.37
C PHE A 464 4.89 9.92 -2.19
N ARG A 465 4.72 9.89 -3.51
CA ARG A 465 5.62 9.24 -4.47
C ARG A 465 6.70 10.16 -4.99
N LEU A 466 6.48 11.46 -4.87
CA LEU A 466 7.33 12.55 -5.29
C LEU A 466 7.17 13.62 -4.22
N HIS A 467 8.29 14.09 -3.68
CA HIS A 467 8.33 15.11 -2.63
C HIS A 467 9.12 16.32 -3.11
N SER A 468 8.55 17.53 -3.01
CA SER A 468 9.30 18.78 -2.91
C SER A 468 9.81 18.99 -1.48
N GLU A 469 10.75 19.92 -1.29
CA GLU A 469 11.18 20.34 0.06
C GLU A 469 9.99 20.85 0.90
N ASP A 470 9.03 21.56 0.32
CA ASP A 470 7.82 22.06 1.01
C ASP A 470 6.94 20.91 1.53
N SER A 471 6.77 19.87 0.71
CA SER A 471 6.02 18.67 1.10
C SER A 471 6.71 17.86 2.20
N LEU A 472 8.03 18.02 2.37
CA LEU A 472 8.81 17.41 3.44
C LEU A 472 8.81 18.27 4.71
N HIS A 473 8.85 19.60 4.58
CA HIS A 473 8.60 20.54 5.67
C HIS A 473 7.23 20.28 6.29
N MET A 474 6.18 20.22 5.47
CA MET A 474 4.83 19.96 5.95
C MET A 474 4.67 18.55 6.54
N LEU A 475 5.39 17.53 6.04
CA LEU A 475 5.41 16.20 6.69
C LEU A 475 6.10 16.23 8.07
N ASP A 476 7.15 17.04 8.25
CA ASP A 476 7.83 17.26 9.54
C ASP A 476 6.99 18.10 10.53
N GLU A 477 6.20 19.04 10.02
CA GLU A 477 5.17 19.77 10.78
C GLU A 477 4.04 18.84 11.21
N TRP A 478 3.49 18.01 10.31
CA TRP A 478 2.43 17.05 10.67
C TRP A 478 2.93 15.90 11.54
N THR A 479 4.22 15.54 11.48
CA THR A 479 4.87 14.70 12.49
C THR A 479 4.76 15.33 13.89
N THR A 480 4.84 16.66 13.96
CA THR A 480 4.78 17.44 15.20
C THR A 480 3.34 17.61 15.70
N GLU A 481 2.39 17.82 14.78
CA GLU A 481 0.96 17.95 15.09
C GLU A 481 0.33 16.61 15.49
N LEU A 482 0.53 15.54 14.70
CA LEU A 482 0.11 14.19 15.07
C LEU A 482 0.72 13.77 16.43
N GLY A 483 1.98 14.13 16.69
CA GLY A 483 2.60 13.93 18.00
C GLY A 483 1.87 14.67 19.13
N ARG A 484 1.32 15.86 18.87
CA ARG A 484 0.53 16.67 19.82
C ARG A 484 -0.86 16.05 20.02
N SER A 485 -1.58 15.73 18.95
CA SER A 485 -2.92 15.13 19.01
C SER A 485 -2.91 13.73 19.64
N LEU A 486 -1.88 12.91 19.41
CA LEU A 486 -1.65 11.64 20.12
C LEU A 486 -1.54 11.83 21.64
N ARG A 487 -0.83 12.86 22.10
CA ARG A 487 -0.71 13.19 23.53
C ARG A 487 -2.02 13.75 24.08
N ASN A 488 -2.69 14.63 23.34
CA ASN A 488 -3.99 15.20 23.71
C ASN A 488 -5.07 14.10 23.87
N PHE A 489 -5.08 13.11 22.97
CA PHE A 489 -5.96 11.95 23.04
C PHE A 489 -5.67 11.08 24.28
N ASP A 490 -4.40 10.76 24.56
CA ASP A 490 -4.02 10.03 25.78
C ASP A 490 -4.36 10.80 27.09
N ASP A 491 -4.09 12.10 27.12
CA ASP A 491 -4.27 12.95 28.31
C ASP A 491 -5.73 13.35 28.58
N GLN A 492 -6.52 13.65 27.55
CA GLN A 492 -7.89 14.18 27.70
C GLN A 492 -8.99 13.16 27.41
N VAL A 493 -8.78 12.18 26.52
CA VAL A 493 -9.84 11.25 26.09
C VAL A 493 -9.67 9.87 26.72
N CYS A 494 -8.52 9.23 26.55
CA CYS A 494 -8.27 7.85 27.00
C CYS A 494 -8.39 7.66 28.52
N LYS A 495 -8.19 8.74 29.30
CA LYS A 495 -8.26 8.74 30.78
C LYS A 495 -9.65 8.95 31.34
N VAL A 496 -10.61 9.40 30.53
CA VAL A 496 -12.03 9.58 30.92
C VAL A 496 -12.78 8.25 30.89
N TYR A 497 -12.45 7.38 29.93
CA TYR A 497 -13.19 6.14 29.69
C TYR A 497 -12.51 4.91 30.32
N ASN A 498 -13.27 4.14 31.10
CA ASN A 498 -12.84 2.87 31.72
C ASN A 498 -12.76 1.75 30.66
N THR A 499 -11.77 1.85 29.79
CA THR A 499 -11.60 1.00 28.61
C THR A 499 -11.15 -0.42 28.99
N LYS A 500 -11.83 -1.42 28.42
CA LYS A 500 -11.60 -2.85 28.69
C LYS A 500 -11.29 -3.65 27.42
N GLU A 501 -10.84 -4.89 27.58
CA GLU A 501 -10.66 -5.86 26.48
C GLU A 501 -11.95 -6.06 25.67
N ILE A 502 -11.87 -5.92 24.36
CA ILE A 502 -13.03 -6.20 23.47
C ILE A 502 -13.41 -7.69 23.52
N PRO A 503 -14.62 -8.10 23.07
CA PRO A 503 -15.04 -9.51 23.12
C PRO A 503 -14.05 -10.49 22.46
N LYS A 504 -13.40 -10.09 21.35
CA LYS A 504 -12.34 -10.87 20.68
C LYS A 504 -11.13 -11.10 21.60
N GLU A 505 -10.63 -10.07 22.27
CA GLU A 505 -9.50 -10.17 23.21
C GLU A 505 -9.86 -11.04 24.42
N THR A 506 -11.05 -10.82 25.01
CA THR A 506 -11.56 -11.60 26.15
C THR A 506 -11.68 -13.09 25.79
N ALA A 507 -12.19 -13.40 24.60
CA ALA A 507 -12.27 -14.78 24.10
C ALA A 507 -10.87 -15.40 23.85
N ALA A 508 -9.93 -14.66 23.26
CA ALA A 508 -8.55 -15.13 23.05
C ALA A 508 -7.78 -15.32 24.37
N ARG A 509 -8.12 -14.54 25.41
CA ARG A 509 -7.67 -14.75 26.80
C ARG A 509 -8.27 -16.02 27.40
N GLY A 510 -9.56 -16.26 27.20
CA GLY A 510 -10.23 -17.51 27.57
C GLY A 510 -9.57 -18.74 26.95
N ARG A 511 -9.34 -18.74 25.62
CA ARG A 511 -8.71 -19.86 24.89
C ARG A 511 -7.32 -20.22 25.44
N ARG A 512 -6.42 -19.24 25.60
CA ARG A 512 -5.07 -19.49 26.13
C ARG A 512 -5.06 -19.87 27.61
N ASN A 513 -5.96 -19.33 28.42
CA ASN A 513 -6.11 -19.78 29.82
C ASN A 513 -6.56 -21.24 29.88
N ALA A 514 -7.48 -21.66 29.00
CA ALA A 514 -7.88 -23.06 28.86
C ALA A 514 -6.71 -23.95 28.40
N GLN A 515 -5.96 -23.56 27.36
CA GLN A 515 -4.75 -24.25 26.91
C GLN A 515 -3.72 -24.40 28.04
N LYS A 516 -3.31 -23.31 28.71
CA LYS A 516 -2.35 -23.35 29.83
C LYS A 516 -2.84 -24.26 30.96
N SER A 517 -4.14 -24.26 31.28
CA SER A 517 -4.74 -25.15 32.29
C SER A 517 -4.78 -26.63 31.91
N SER A 518 -4.70 -26.96 30.61
CA SER A 518 -4.69 -28.35 30.13
C SER A 518 -3.33 -29.03 30.33
N THR A 519 -2.25 -28.25 30.28
CA THR A 519 -0.86 -28.67 30.46
C THR A 519 -0.52 -28.91 31.94
N GLU A 520 -1.01 -28.05 32.83
CA GLU A 520 -0.71 -28.09 34.29
C GLU A 520 -1.55 -29.11 35.08
N LYS A 521 -1.56 -30.38 34.68
CA LYS A 521 -2.31 -31.46 35.36
C LYS A 521 -1.73 -31.93 36.71
N SER A 522 -0.78 -31.21 37.31
CA SER A 522 -0.06 -31.64 38.52
C SER A 522 0.02 -30.56 39.63
N LYS A 523 -0.87 -30.71 40.63
CA LYS A 523 -0.82 -30.10 41.99
C LYS A 523 -0.90 -28.56 42.08
N GLY A 524 -2.12 -28.02 42.08
CA GLY A 524 -2.41 -26.66 42.56
C GLY A 524 -3.90 -26.44 42.86
N LYS A 525 -4.24 -25.53 43.78
CA LYS A 525 -5.63 -25.09 43.97
C LYS A 525 -6.11 -24.41 42.68
N ARG A 526 -7.32 -24.75 42.20
CA ARG A 526 -8.00 -23.97 41.16
C ARG A 526 -8.13 -22.52 41.62
N LYS A 527 -7.40 -21.58 41.00
CA LYS A 527 -7.86 -20.19 40.93
C LYS A 527 -9.15 -20.17 40.12
N ALA A 528 -10.08 -19.28 40.47
CA ALA A 528 -11.18 -18.98 39.58
C ALA A 528 -10.60 -18.42 38.27
N VAL A 529 -11.14 -18.86 37.12
CA VAL A 529 -10.83 -18.20 35.85
C VAL A 529 -11.59 -16.89 35.87
N ASP A 530 -10.87 -15.78 35.91
CA ASP A 530 -11.49 -14.46 35.88
C ASP A 530 -12.11 -14.24 34.50
N THR A 531 -13.43 -14.10 34.47
CA THR A 531 -14.24 -13.94 33.27
C THR A 531 -14.47 -12.48 32.90
N GLU A 532 -14.13 -11.51 33.76
CA GLU A 532 -14.33 -10.09 33.43
C GLU A 532 -13.29 -9.58 32.43
N PRO A 533 -13.69 -8.79 31.41
CA PRO A 533 -12.75 -8.12 30.51
C PRO A 533 -11.76 -7.23 31.28
N ALA A 534 -10.46 -7.39 31.02
CA ALA A 534 -9.43 -6.64 31.76
C ALA A 534 -9.33 -5.19 31.26
N HIS A 535 -8.96 -4.27 32.16
CA HIS A 535 -8.67 -2.87 31.80
C HIS A 535 -7.52 -2.73 30.79
N LYS A 536 -7.60 -1.75 29.89
CA LYS A 536 -6.67 -1.57 28.75
C LYS A 536 -6.42 -0.10 28.40
N SER A 537 -5.46 0.53 29.09
CA SER A 537 -4.96 1.87 28.73
C SER A 537 -4.40 1.93 27.31
N PHE A 538 -4.39 3.13 26.73
CA PHE A 538 -3.61 3.42 25.52
C PHE A 538 -2.09 3.42 25.84
N ASN A 539 -1.23 3.38 24.81
CA ASN A 539 0.22 3.32 25.00
C ASN A 539 1.00 4.05 23.90
N LEU A 540 1.50 5.24 24.23
CA LEU A 540 2.33 6.07 23.35
C LEU A 540 3.82 5.64 23.26
N SER A 541 4.27 4.66 24.06
CA SER A 541 5.69 4.30 24.19
C SER A 541 6.09 3.10 23.30
N THR A 542 5.69 3.13 22.03
CA THR A 542 5.94 2.04 21.06
C THR A 542 6.94 2.45 19.99
N TYR A 543 7.74 1.50 19.47
CA TYR A 543 8.67 1.75 18.37
C TYR A 543 7.97 2.35 17.13
N LYS A 544 6.74 1.89 16.84
CA LYS A 544 5.95 2.38 15.71
C LYS A 544 5.68 3.90 15.79
N ILE A 545 5.42 4.43 16.99
CA ILE A 545 5.27 5.88 17.22
C ILE A 545 6.63 6.62 17.16
N HIS A 546 7.74 5.96 17.52
CA HIS A 546 9.08 6.56 17.39
C HIS A 546 9.49 6.80 15.94
N ALA A 547 9.21 5.81 15.09
CA ALA A 547 9.63 5.75 13.70
C ALA A 547 8.97 6.81 12.82
N LEU A 548 7.76 7.26 13.16
CA LEU A 548 7.08 8.38 12.48
C LEU A 548 8.00 9.61 12.34
N GLY A 549 8.80 9.89 13.37
CA GLY A 549 9.74 11.02 13.37
C GLY A 549 11.06 10.80 12.61
N HIS A 550 11.17 9.72 11.84
CA HIS A 550 12.31 9.45 10.96
C HIS A 550 11.96 9.56 9.46
N TYR A 551 10.66 9.67 9.09
CA TYR A 551 10.21 9.59 7.69
C TYR A 551 10.92 10.60 6.79
N VAL A 552 10.93 11.89 7.14
CA VAL A 552 11.59 12.94 6.34
C VAL A 552 13.09 12.69 6.18
N GLN A 553 13.79 12.30 7.25
CA GLN A 553 15.21 11.94 7.19
C GLN A 553 15.46 10.78 6.22
N PHE A 554 14.65 9.73 6.28
CA PHE A 554 14.79 8.56 5.41
C PHE A 554 14.34 8.83 3.97
N ILE A 555 13.42 9.77 3.74
CA ILE A 555 13.04 10.19 2.39
C ILE A 555 14.19 10.95 1.70
N HIS A 556 14.86 11.88 2.39
CA HIS A 556 16.08 12.50 1.85
C HIS A 556 17.17 11.45 1.58
N LEU A 557 17.38 10.51 2.52
CA LEU A 557 18.44 9.50 2.41
C LEU A 557 18.19 8.45 1.32
N TYR A 558 16.95 8.00 1.10
CA TYR A 558 16.64 6.80 0.30
C TYR A 558 15.56 6.99 -0.78
N GLY A 559 15.05 8.22 -0.96
CA GLY A 559 13.87 8.48 -1.79
C GLY A 559 12.58 8.14 -1.05
N THR A 560 11.44 8.30 -1.73
CA THR A 560 10.13 8.16 -1.10
C THR A 560 9.85 6.75 -0.55
N THR A 561 8.95 6.64 0.43
CA THR A 561 8.67 5.38 1.15
C THR A 561 8.22 4.22 0.25
N ASP A 562 7.61 4.51 -0.91
CA ASP A 562 7.19 3.48 -1.88
C ASP A 562 8.35 2.86 -2.69
N ASN A 563 9.59 3.29 -2.46
CA ASN A 563 10.79 2.54 -2.87
C ASN A 563 11.00 1.27 -2.01
N TYR A 564 10.77 1.37 -0.69
CA TYR A 564 11.23 0.38 0.30
C TYR A 564 10.14 -0.18 1.23
N THR A 565 8.87 0.18 1.04
CA THR A 565 7.74 -0.38 1.80
C THR A 565 7.57 -1.90 1.66
N THR A 566 7.19 -2.56 2.75
CA THR A 566 6.95 -4.02 2.81
C THR A 566 5.74 -4.48 1.98
N GLN A 567 4.87 -3.57 1.52
CA GLN A 567 3.79 -3.89 0.56
C GLN A 567 4.34 -4.62 -0.69
N ILE A 568 5.58 -4.33 -1.09
CA ILE A 568 6.26 -5.01 -2.21
C ILE A 568 6.53 -6.49 -1.90
N GLY A 569 6.94 -6.82 -0.67
CA GLY A 569 7.15 -8.20 -0.21
C GLY A 569 5.83 -8.97 -0.02
N GLU A 570 4.80 -8.32 0.54
CA GLU A 570 3.47 -8.92 0.72
C GLU A 570 2.84 -9.35 -0.63
N LEU A 571 3.04 -8.54 -1.67
CA LEU A 571 2.63 -8.88 -3.03
C LEU A 571 3.36 -10.12 -3.60
N GLU A 572 4.62 -10.37 -3.24
CA GLU A 572 5.37 -11.55 -3.72
C GLU A 572 5.13 -12.80 -2.85
N HIS A 573 4.72 -12.66 -1.58
CA HIS A 573 4.16 -13.77 -0.83
C HIS A 573 2.98 -14.42 -1.57
N ARG A 574 2.16 -13.63 -2.29
CA ARG A 574 1.07 -14.15 -3.14
C ARG A 574 1.58 -15.06 -4.26
N ARG A 575 2.84 -14.92 -4.71
CA ARG A 575 3.49 -15.85 -5.64
C ARG A 575 3.99 -17.11 -4.92
N VAL A 576 4.59 -16.97 -3.74
CA VAL A 576 5.01 -18.12 -2.91
C VAL A 576 3.82 -19.04 -2.58
N LYS A 577 2.67 -18.49 -2.20
CA LYS A 577 1.44 -19.27 -1.96
C LYS A 577 0.96 -20.01 -3.23
N ARG A 578 1.05 -19.39 -4.41
CA ARG A 578 0.77 -20.06 -5.71
C ARG A 578 1.80 -21.15 -6.08
N PHE A 579 3.06 -21.02 -5.67
CA PHE A 579 4.04 -22.09 -5.82
C PHE A 579 3.75 -23.25 -4.87
N TYR A 580 3.49 -22.98 -3.59
CA TYR A 580 3.13 -24.00 -2.60
C TYR A 580 1.90 -24.82 -3.04
N ALA A 581 0.86 -24.17 -3.56
CA ALA A 581 -0.34 -24.82 -4.08
C ALA A 581 -0.07 -25.81 -5.24
N ARG A 582 1.09 -25.73 -5.90
CA ARG A 582 1.56 -26.62 -6.98
C ARG A 582 2.57 -27.68 -6.49
N THR A 583 2.86 -27.74 -5.19
CA THR A 583 3.69 -28.79 -4.58
C THR A 583 2.85 -29.98 -4.10
N ASN A 584 3.51 -31.07 -3.73
CA ASN A 584 2.87 -32.20 -3.06
C ASN A 584 2.50 -31.96 -1.57
N ARG A 585 2.74 -30.74 -1.04
CA ARG A 585 2.46 -30.34 0.35
C ARG A 585 3.09 -31.22 1.45
N THR A 586 4.12 -32.01 1.13
CA THR A 586 4.90 -32.78 2.13
C THR A 586 6.05 -31.95 2.72
N PHE A 587 6.64 -32.37 3.84
CA PHE A 587 7.66 -31.63 4.60
C PHE A 587 8.88 -31.14 3.81
N LYS A 588 9.13 -31.66 2.59
CA LYS A 588 10.15 -31.15 1.65
C LYS A 588 9.57 -30.24 0.55
N PHE A 589 8.50 -29.49 0.83
CA PHE A 589 7.86 -28.60 -0.14
C PHE A 589 8.75 -27.42 -0.56
N VAL A 590 9.63 -26.93 0.33
CA VAL A 590 10.54 -25.81 0.04
C VAL A 590 11.38 -26.09 -1.22
N ARG A 591 11.94 -27.30 -1.35
CA ARG A 591 12.69 -27.76 -2.53
C ARG A 591 11.86 -27.87 -3.82
N GLN A 592 10.53 -27.95 -3.70
CA GLN A 592 9.63 -27.89 -4.87
C GLN A 592 9.29 -26.44 -5.22
N VAL A 593 9.19 -25.55 -4.23
CA VAL A 593 9.00 -24.10 -4.44
C VAL A 593 10.24 -23.46 -5.07
N THR A 594 11.46 -23.81 -4.63
CA THR A 594 12.73 -23.34 -5.27
C THR A 594 12.79 -23.73 -6.75
N ALA A 595 12.41 -24.96 -7.09
CA ALA A 595 12.40 -25.43 -8.48
C ALA A 595 11.28 -24.76 -9.31
N LEU A 596 10.08 -24.59 -8.75
CA LEU A 596 8.99 -23.85 -9.41
C LEU A 596 9.33 -22.37 -9.66
N GLU A 597 10.11 -21.76 -8.76
CA GLU A 597 10.61 -20.38 -8.86
C GLU A 597 11.63 -20.26 -10.01
N ARG A 598 12.66 -21.12 -10.05
CA ARG A 598 13.65 -21.16 -11.15
C ARG A 598 13.01 -21.43 -12.50
N ARG A 599 12.13 -22.44 -12.61
CA ARG A 599 11.40 -22.75 -13.86
C ARG A 599 10.61 -21.54 -14.38
N LYS A 600 10.03 -20.74 -13.47
CA LYS A 600 9.28 -19.54 -13.84
C LYS A 600 10.20 -18.41 -14.32
N ARG A 601 11.41 -18.24 -13.76
CA ARG A 601 12.42 -17.30 -14.31
C ARG A 601 12.79 -17.66 -15.75
N ILE A 602 13.07 -18.93 -16.01
CA ILE A 602 13.46 -19.44 -17.34
C ILE A 602 12.38 -19.11 -18.39
N ILE A 603 11.10 -19.37 -18.07
CA ILE A 603 9.97 -19.07 -18.98
C ILE A 603 9.89 -17.57 -19.33
N GLU A 604 10.08 -16.66 -18.37
CA GLU A 604 9.95 -15.23 -18.64
C GLU A 604 11.18 -14.63 -19.33
N SER A 605 12.39 -15.15 -19.07
CA SER A 605 13.59 -14.83 -19.85
C SER A 605 13.41 -15.23 -21.32
N ALA A 606 12.94 -16.46 -21.59
CA ALA A 606 12.66 -16.94 -22.93
C ALA A 606 11.63 -16.07 -23.68
N LYS A 607 10.53 -15.67 -23.01
CA LYS A 607 9.54 -14.73 -23.58
C LYS A 607 10.16 -13.38 -23.95
N LEU A 608 10.99 -12.80 -23.08
CA LEU A 608 11.63 -11.51 -23.32
C LEU A 608 12.51 -11.58 -24.58
N HIS A 609 13.30 -12.65 -24.70
CA HIS A 609 14.15 -12.92 -25.85
C HIS A 609 13.34 -13.14 -27.14
N GLN A 610 12.23 -13.88 -27.07
CA GLN A 610 11.33 -14.12 -28.21
C GLN A 610 10.67 -12.83 -28.71
N GLN A 611 10.22 -11.94 -27.81
CA GLN A 611 9.66 -10.63 -28.17
C GLN A 611 10.69 -9.73 -28.87
N LYS A 612 11.96 -9.82 -28.46
CA LYS A 612 13.09 -9.08 -29.06
C LYS A 612 13.41 -9.59 -30.47
N LEU A 613 13.40 -10.92 -30.65
CA LEU A 613 13.57 -11.58 -31.95
C LEU A 613 12.41 -11.29 -32.93
N SER A 614 11.18 -11.11 -32.45
CA SER A 614 10.02 -10.77 -33.30
C SER A 614 9.85 -9.26 -33.57
N SER A 615 10.84 -8.43 -33.25
CA SER A 615 10.76 -6.97 -33.42
C SER A 615 10.69 -6.53 -34.89
N THR A 616 11.13 -7.37 -35.84
CA THR A 616 10.79 -7.24 -37.27
C THR A 616 9.46 -7.93 -37.58
N SER A 617 8.38 -7.16 -37.48
CA SER A 617 7.01 -7.49 -37.91
C SER A 617 6.30 -8.64 -37.18
N ARG A 618 5.55 -8.28 -36.13
CA ARG A 618 4.16 -8.74 -35.95
C ARG A 618 3.30 -7.63 -35.35
N VAL A 619 2.06 -7.50 -35.84
CA VAL A 619 1.03 -6.67 -35.20
C VAL A 619 0.64 -7.35 -33.88
N ALA A 620 0.51 -6.59 -32.80
CA ALA A 620 0.11 -7.14 -31.51
C ALA A 620 -1.26 -7.83 -31.63
N SER A 621 -1.31 -9.12 -31.30
CA SER A 621 -2.55 -9.89 -31.32
C SER A 621 -3.56 -9.28 -30.36
N LYS A 622 -4.72 -8.90 -30.89
CA LYS A 622 -5.88 -8.55 -30.06
C LYS A 622 -6.53 -9.84 -29.56
N HIS A 623 -7.17 -9.75 -28.39
CA HIS A 623 -8.25 -10.60 -27.85
C HIS A 623 -8.01 -11.26 -26.47
N SER A 624 -7.89 -10.40 -25.45
CA SER A 624 -8.99 -10.37 -24.48
C SER A 624 -9.77 -9.07 -24.69
N ASP A 625 -11.09 -9.07 -24.50
CA ASP A 625 -11.93 -7.89 -24.78
C ASP A 625 -12.62 -7.32 -23.54
N PRO A 626 -11.89 -6.50 -22.75
CA PRO A 626 -12.48 -5.53 -21.84
C PRO A 626 -12.14 -4.10 -22.29
N LEU A 627 -13.03 -3.47 -23.09
CA LEU A 627 -13.01 -2.04 -23.46
C LEU A 627 -11.62 -1.51 -23.89
N THR A 628 -11.39 -1.52 -25.20
CA THR A 628 -10.18 -1.06 -25.93
C THR A 628 -9.23 -0.11 -25.18
N VAL A 629 -7.92 -0.40 -25.27
CA VAL A 629 -6.86 0.40 -24.65
C VAL A 629 -6.88 1.82 -25.24
N ILE A 630 -7.22 2.79 -24.40
CA ILE A 630 -7.29 4.22 -24.77
C ILE A 630 -5.87 4.79 -24.78
N SER A 631 -5.56 5.63 -25.78
CA SER A 631 -4.33 6.41 -25.81
C SER A 631 -4.26 7.36 -24.60
N PRO A 632 -3.19 7.32 -23.76
CA PRO A 632 -3.01 8.25 -22.63
C PRO A 632 -2.91 9.73 -23.01
N LYS A 633 -2.93 10.06 -24.32
CA LYS A 633 -2.99 11.44 -24.85
C LYS A 633 -4.42 11.97 -25.04
N LEU A 634 -5.44 11.11 -25.01
CA LEU A 634 -6.85 11.55 -25.04
C LEU A 634 -7.30 11.88 -23.62
N HIS A 635 -7.98 13.00 -23.41
CA HIS A 635 -8.54 13.35 -22.09
C HIS A 635 -9.63 12.38 -21.65
N TYR A 636 -10.54 11.99 -22.56
CA TYR A 636 -11.62 11.06 -22.26
C TYR A 636 -11.90 10.08 -23.40
N LYS A 637 -12.71 9.05 -23.09
CA LYS A 637 -13.37 8.22 -24.09
C LYS A 637 -14.70 7.64 -23.59
N ILE A 638 -15.69 7.65 -24.47
CA ILE A 638 -16.94 6.89 -24.39
C ILE A 638 -17.02 5.88 -25.54
N SER A 639 -18.06 5.04 -25.57
CA SER A 639 -18.30 4.12 -26.69
C SER A 639 -18.77 4.85 -27.95
N GLU A 640 -18.51 4.26 -29.12
CA GLU A 640 -19.04 4.68 -30.43
C GLU A 640 -20.31 3.87 -30.81
N ASP A 641 -20.81 3.04 -29.90
CA ASP A 641 -22.03 2.25 -30.12
C ASP A 641 -23.27 3.15 -30.25
N THR A 642 -24.07 2.89 -31.27
CA THR A 642 -25.32 3.58 -31.62
C THR A 642 -26.56 2.69 -31.43
N SER A 643 -26.40 1.48 -30.88
CA SER A 643 -27.48 0.51 -30.67
C SER A 643 -28.55 0.99 -29.69
N VAL A 644 -28.15 1.67 -28.61
CA VAL A 644 -29.04 2.20 -27.57
C VAL A 644 -29.27 3.70 -27.80
N TRP A 645 -30.46 4.06 -28.26
CA TRP A 645 -30.86 5.45 -28.50
C TRP A 645 -32.26 5.75 -28.00
N THR A 646 -32.52 7.03 -27.72
CA THR A 646 -33.86 7.58 -27.50
C THR A 646 -34.00 8.93 -28.22
N LYS A 647 -35.18 9.53 -28.18
CA LYS A 647 -35.40 10.92 -28.59
C LYS A 647 -35.66 11.77 -27.34
N PRO A 648 -35.10 13.00 -27.22
CA PRO A 648 -35.30 13.85 -26.05
C PRO A 648 -36.77 14.05 -25.65
N TYR A 649 -37.67 14.24 -26.62
CA TYR A 649 -39.10 14.40 -26.32
C TYR A 649 -39.78 13.14 -25.75
N ILE A 650 -39.26 11.94 -26.05
CA ILE A 650 -39.80 10.68 -25.51
C ILE A 650 -39.43 10.60 -24.03
N LEU A 651 -38.14 10.81 -23.71
CA LEU A 651 -37.63 10.84 -22.34
C LEU A 651 -38.40 11.84 -21.45
N MET A 652 -38.69 13.04 -21.98
CA MET A 652 -39.49 14.05 -21.27
C MET A 652 -40.96 13.65 -21.11
N ASN A 653 -41.60 13.10 -22.15
CA ASN A 653 -43.01 12.67 -22.12
C ASN A 653 -43.25 11.43 -21.24
N GLU A 654 -42.25 10.57 -21.06
CA GLU A 654 -42.31 9.40 -20.17
C GLU A 654 -42.14 9.80 -18.68
N ASN A 655 -41.51 10.95 -18.40
CA ASN A 655 -41.21 11.42 -17.05
C ASN A 655 -41.77 12.84 -16.76
N PRO A 656 -43.04 13.16 -17.08
CA PRO A 656 -43.55 14.54 -17.18
C PRO A 656 -43.79 15.26 -15.82
N ARG A 657 -43.26 14.71 -14.73
CA ARG A 657 -43.30 15.26 -13.36
C ARG A 657 -41.96 15.12 -12.64
N ASP A 658 -40.92 14.59 -13.30
CA ASP A 658 -39.59 14.47 -12.71
C ASP A 658 -38.81 15.77 -12.99
N PRO A 659 -38.34 16.51 -11.96
CA PRO A 659 -37.58 17.73 -12.17
C PRO A 659 -36.28 17.49 -12.98
N ALA A 660 -35.71 16.28 -12.93
CA ALA A 660 -34.49 15.92 -13.64
C ALA A 660 -34.65 15.78 -15.18
N VAL A 661 -35.84 16.01 -15.73
CA VAL A 661 -36.06 16.19 -17.19
C VAL A 661 -36.71 17.53 -17.55
N GLN A 662 -36.97 18.40 -16.58
CA GLN A 662 -37.51 19.72 -16.86
C GLN A 662 -36.51 20.52 -17.72
N ASP A 663 -37.01 21.07 -18.82
CA ASP A 663 -36.25 21.83 -19.83
C ASP A 663 -35.01 21.09 -20.40
N PHE A 664 -34.94 19.76 -20.28
CA PHE A 664 -33.82 18.93 -20.75
C PHE A 664 -33.43 19.20 -22.21
N TYR A 665 -34.40 19.23 -23.13
CA TYR A 665 -34.12 19.47 -24.54
C TYR A 665 -33.78 20.95 -24.85
N LEU A 666 -34.20 21.89 -24.00
CA LEU A 666 -33.80 23.30 -24.11
C LEU A 666 -32.31 23.44 -23.74
N LYS A 667 -31.97 23.01 -22.52
CA LYS A 667 -30.60 23.00 -21.97
C LYS A 667 -29.63 22.22 -22.86
N LEU A 668 -30.07 21.13 -23.50
CA LEU A 668 -29.24 20.37 -24.43
C LEU A 668 -28.86 21.20 -25.67
N ARG A 669 -29.82 21.90 -26.28
CA ARG A 669 -29.56 22.72 -27.48
C ARG A 669 -28.68 23.91 -27.15
N GLU A 670 -28.80 24.47 -25.95
CA GLU A 670 -27.94 25.55 -25.45
C GLU A 670 -26.51 25.08 -25.23
N HIS A 671 -26.31 23.98 -24.50
CA HIS A 671 -24.99 23.38 -24.27
C HIS A 671 -24.27 23.05 -25.59
N LEU A 672 -24.99 22.45 -26.56
CA LEU A 672 -24.45 22.14 -27.88
C LEU A 672 -24.20 23.41 -28.72
N TYR A 673 -25.04 24.44 -28.59
CA TYR A 673 -24.83 25.73 -29.24
C TYR A 673 -23.57 26.41 -28.70
N SER A 674 -23.44 26.61 -27.38
CA SER A 674 -22.30 27.30 -26.77
C SER A 674 -20.96 26.64 -27.09
N ARG A 675 -20.91 25.30 -27.11
CA ARG A 675 -19.71 24.53 -27.49
C ARG A 675 -19.35 24.60 -28.98
N LEU A 676 -20.27 25.04 -29.85
CA LEU A 676 -20.04 25.21 -31.29
C LEU A 676 -19.93 26.68 -31.74
N SER A 677 -20.46 27.63 -30.96
CA SER A 677 -20.45 29.07 -31.24
C SER A 677 -19.42 29.85 -30.41
N GLY A 678 -19.05 29.35 -29.23
CA GLY A 678 -18.27 30.08 -28.23
C GLY A 678 -19.09 31.08 -27.39
N LYS A 679 -20.41 31.18 -27.61
CA LYS A 679 -21.30 32.12 -26.91
C LYS A 679 -22.01 31.41 -25.75
N THR A 680 -21.67 31.79 -24.52
CA THR A 680 -22.20 31.23 -23.26
C THR A 680 -23.43 31.96 -22.72
N GLU A 681 -23.55 33.27 -22.97
CA GLU A 681 -24.64 34.11 -22.45
C GLU A 681 -25.63 34.54 -23.54
N ASN A 682 -26.85 34.94 -23.12
CA ASN A 682 -27.86 35.59 -23.97
C ASN A 682 -28.21 34.79 -25.25
N ILE A 683 -28.31 33.47 -25.14
CA ILE A 683 -28.65 32.54 -26.23
C ILE A 683 -30.13 32.72 -26.60
N THR A 684 -30.43 33.04 -27.86
CA THR A 684 -31.81 33.29 -28.31
C THR A 684 -32.53 32.02 -28.77
N ILE A 685 -33.80 32.12 -29.14
CA ILE A 685 -34.56 30.99 -29.73
C ILE A 685 -33.98 30.64 -31.11
N GLU A 686 -33.62 31.66 -31.89
CA GLU A 686 -33.00 31.51 -33.22
C GLU A 686 -31.62 30.85 -33.14
N ASP A 687 -30.81 31.19 -32.12
CA ASP A 687 -29.54 30.53 -31.82
C ASP A 687 -29.73 29.02 -31.59
N ARG A 688 -30.66 28.67 -30.68
CA ARG A 688 -31.02 27.27 -30.38
C ARG A 688 -31.52 26.54 -31.63
N ASP A 689 -32.21 27.24 -32.53
CA ASP A 689 -32.75 26.68 -33.79
C ASP A 689 -31.74 26.47 -34.93
N LEU A 690 -30.49 26.91 -34.75
CA LEU A 690 -29.37 26.45 -35.59
C LEU A 690 -28.97 25.00 -35.28
N ILE A 691 -29.15 24.54 -34.03
CA ILE A 691 -28.79 23.18 -33.59
C ILE A 691 -29.83 22.16 -34.03
N LYS A 692 -29.36 21.15 -34.77
CA LYS A 692 -30.13 19.99 -35.27
C LYS A 692 -29.43 18.68 -34.94
N LEU A 693 -30.19 17.72 -34.40
CA LEU A 693 -29.73 16.37 -34.12
C LEU A 693 -30.11 15.41 -35.26
N ASN A 694 -29.21 14.52 -35.64
CA ASN A 694 -29.47 13.53 -36.68
C ASN A 694 -30.61 12.58 -36.26
N HIS A 695 -31.72 12.56 -37.01
CA HIS A 695 -32.96 11.82 -36.70
C HIS A 695 -33.62 12.15 -35.33
N ASP A 696 -33.30 13.30 -34.73
CA ASP A 696 -33.66 13.69 -33.35
C ASP A 696 -33.21 12.72 -32.26
N ARG A 697 -32.08 12.01 -32.47
CA ARG A 697 -31.59 10.98 -31.56
C ARG A 697 -30.51 11.47 -30.61
N ILE A 698 -30.54 10.93 -29.39
CA ILE A 698 -29.42 10.86 -28.46
C ILE A 698 -29.12 9.38 -28.15
N TYR A 699 -27.85 9.04 -27.98
CA TYR A 699 -27.36 7.67 -27.80
C TYR A 699 -26.76 7.50 -26.41
N SER A 700 -27.15 6.43 -25.70
CA SER A 700 -26.94 6.30 -24.24
C SER A 700 -25.81 5.33 -23.88
N HIS A 701 -24.90 5.76 -23.00
CA HIS A 701 -23.70 5.01 -22.63
C HIS A 701 -23.64 4.62 -21.16
N LYS A 702 -22.95 3.49 -20.88
CA LYS A 702 -22.82 2.91 -19.53
C LYS A 702 -21.57 3.37 -18.78
N VAL A 703 -20.51 3.74 -19.49
CA VAL A 703 -19.18 4.03 -18.92
C VAL A 703 -18.52 5.18 -19.67
N LEU A 704 -17.96 6.12 -18.91
CA LEU A 704 -17.03 7.16 -19.36
C LEU A 704 -15.68 6.87 -18.70
N ARG A 705 -14.59 7.00 -19.46
CA ARG A 705 -13.22 6.97 -18.89
C ARG A 705 -12.58 8.34 -19.05
N ILE A 706 -12.01 8.87 -17.97
CA ILE A 706 -11.26 10.13 -17.91
C ILE A 706 -9.80 9.79 -17.61
N ASN A 707 -8.87 10.31 -18.41
CA ASN A 707 -7.43 10.23 -18.22
C ASN A 707 -6.91 11.57 -17.68
N TYR A 708 -6.36 11.58 -16.48
CA TYR A 708 -5.89 12.80 -15.83
C TYR A 708 -4.39 12.72 -15.50
N THR A 709 -3.75 13.89 -15.38
CA THR A 709 -2.40 13.99 -14.82
C THR A 709 -2.49 13.97 -13.29
N THR A 710 -1.66 13.16 -12.65
CA THR A 710 -1.53 13.12 -11.19
C THR A 710 -0.46 14.09 -10.70
N TYR A 711 -0.49 14.45 -9.41
CA TYR A 711 0.51 15.32 -8.77
C TYR A 711 1.96 14.85 -9.03
N ASP A 712 2.23 13.53 -9.06
CA ASP A 712 3.54 12.93 -9.39
C ASP A 712 3.83 12.89 -10.91
N MET A 713 3.16 13.74 -11.70
CA MET A 713 3.27 13.89 -13.16
C MET A 713 2.99 12.61 -13.97
N ARG A 714 2.34 11.61 -13.36
CA ARG A 714 1.92 10.37 -14.06
C ARG A 714 0.54 10.55 -14.70
N ARG A 715 0.14 9.57 -15.52
CA ARG A 715 -1.21 9.50 -16.11
C ARG A 715 -2.01 8.41 -15.40
N SER A 716 -3.14 8.80 -14.83
CA SER A 716 -4.12 7.91 -14.22
C SER A 716 -5.39 7.84 -15.09
N GLN A 717 -6.30 6.89 -14.79
CA GLN A 717 -7.57 6.75 -15.50
C GLN A 717 -8.70 6.31 -14.57
N ASP A 718 -9.71 7.17 -14.45
CA ASP A 718 -10.97 6.87 -13.78
C ASP A 718 -11.99 6.20 -14.72
N SER A 719 -13.04 5.63 -14.14
CA SER A 719 -14.09 4.89 -14.85
C SER A 719 -15.46 5.22 -14.26
N ILE A 720 -16.05 6.31 -14.76
CA ILE A 720 -17.34 6.85 -14.31
C ILE A 720 -18.47 5.99 -14.86
N ASN A 721 -19.41 5.63 -14.01
CA ASN A 721 -20.60 4.84 -14.31
C ASN A 721 -21.75 5.36 -13.42
N PRO A 722 -22.81 5.95 -13.99
CA PRO A 722 -23.94 6.51 -13.24
C PRO A 722 -24.56 5.60 -12.18
N ARG A 723 -24.45 4.27 -12.35
CA ARG A 723 -25.02 3.28 -11.43
C ARG A 723 -24.14 2.98 -10.20
N THR A 724 -22.84 3.25 -10.25
CA THR A 724 -21.90 2.88 -9.17
C THR A 724 -21.02 4.04 -8.75
N HIS A 725 -20.18 4.55 -9.65
CA HIS A 725 -19.27 5.67 -9.43
C HIS A 725 -19.68 6.82 -10.37
N ALA A 726 -20.71 7.55 -9.95
CA ALA A 726 -21.36 8.59 -10.76
C ALA A 726 -20.71 9.96 -10.58
N ASP A 727 -19.96 10.15 -9.50
CA ASP A 727 -19.67 11.46 -8.95
C ASP A 727 -18.35 12.00 -9.52
N VAL A 728 -18.39 13.23 -10.04
CA VAL A 728 -17.27 13.88 -10.73
C VAL A 728 -17.00 15.27 -10.15
N MET A 729 -15.79 15.77 -10.39
CA MET A 729 -15.44 17.17 -10.11
C MET A 729 -15.00 17.89 -11.40
N VAL A 730 -15.42 19.14 -11.51
CA VAL A 730 -15.07 20.08 -12.60
C VAL A 730 -14.39 21.30 -11.99
N HIS A 731 -13.60 22.03 -12.77
CA HIS A 731 -13.10 23.34 -12.33
C HIS A 731 -14.26 24.32 -12.11
N SER A 732 -14.14 25.11 -11.05
CA SER A 732 -15.09 26.15 -10.67
C SER A 732 -14.73 27.50 -11.30
N SER A 733 -15.70 28.41 -11.41
CA SER A 733 -15.48 29.85 -11.66
C SER A 733 -15.57 30.71 -10.38
N ASP A 734 -15.71 30.06 -9.21
CA ASP A 734 -15.86 30.67 -7.89
C ASP A 734 -14.49 30.68 -7.16
N PRO A 735 -13.94 31.86 -6.81
CA PRO A 735 -12.66 31.96 -6.11
C PRO A 735 -12.64 31.24 -4.75
N GLU A 736 -13.75 31.18 -4.02
CA GLU A 736 -13.79 30.53 -2.69
C GLU A 736 -13.69 28.99 -2.79
N PHE A 737 -13.99 28.41 -3.96
CA PHE A 737 -14.12 26.97 -4.13
C PHE A 737 -13.51 26.52 -5.47
N PRO A 738 -12.31 25.89 -5.52
CA PRO A 738 -11.62 25.59 -6.78
C PRO A 738 -12.31 24.54 -7.67
N TYR A 739 -13.25 23.77 -7.11
CA TYR A 739 -13.99 22.71 -7.80
C TYR A 739 -15.48 22.75 -7.48
N TRP A 740 -16.31 22.52 -8.51
CA TRP A 740 -17.70 22.11 -8.36
C TRP A 740 -17.82 20.59 -8.50
N TYR A 741 -18.88 20.03 -7.93
CA TYR A 741 -19.13 18.58 -7.89
C TYR A 741 -20.48 18.28 -8.52
N ALA A 742 -20.59 17.13 -9.18
CA ALA A 742 -21.80 16.73 -9.85
C ALA A 742 -21.97 15.21 -9.90
N ARG A 743 -23.20 14.75 -9.75
CA ARG A 743 -23.58 13.34 -9.89
C ARG A 743 -24.05 13.09 -11.32
N VAL A 744 -23.25 12.38 -12.12
CA VAL A 744 -23.57 12.05 -13.53
C VAL A 744 -24.70 11.04 -13.57
N LEU A 745 -25.88 11.49 -14.01
CA LEU A 745 -27.10 10.68 -14.14
C LEU A 745 -27.09 9.85 -15.43
N CYS A 746 -26.61 10.45 -16.52
CA CYS A 746 -26.53 9.80 -17.83
C CYS A 746 -25.31 10.29 -18.65
N ILE A 747 -24.76 9.38 -19.46
CA ILE A 747 -23.68 9.66 -20.41
C ILE A 747 -24.28 9.54 -21.81
N TYR A 748 -24.13 10.57 -22.65
CA TYR A 748 -24.74 10.62 -23.98
C TYR A 748 -23.74 11.02 -25.07
N HIS A 749 -24.07 10.68 -26.32
CA HIS A 749 -23.62 11.42 -27.50
C HIS A 749 -24.77 11.69 -28.46
N ALA A 750 -24.57 12.64 -29.38
CA ALA A 750 -25.45 12.87 -30.51
C ALA A 750 -24.65 13.30 -31.75
N GLU A 751 -25.22 13.08 -32.93
CA GLU A 751 -24.71 13.63 -34.19
C GLU A 751 -25.35 14.99 -34.45
N VAL A 752 -24.54 16.05 -34.42
CA VAL A 752 -25.00 17.44 -34.34
C VAL A 752 -24.61 18.24 -35.59
N MET A 753 -25.57 19.00 -36.12
CA MET A 753 -25.37 19.99 -37.18
C MET A 753 -25.72 21.39 -36.64
N TYR A 754 -24.86 22.36 -36.91
CA TYR A 754 -25.00 23.78 -36.51
C TYR A 754 -25.03 24.73 -37.72
N ASP A 755 -24.44 24.31 -38.84
CA ASP A 755 -24.42 25.01 -40.12
C ASP A 755 -24.88 24.03 -41.19
N LYS A 756 -25.85 24.42 -42.01
CA LYS A 756 -26.44 23.59 -43.08
C LYS A 756 -25.43 23.20 -44.17
N LEU A 757 -24.29 23.90 -44.24
CA LEU A 757 -23.21 23.63 -45.19
C LEU A 757 -22.12 22.70 -44.63
N LYS A 758 -22.20 22.33 -43.34
CA LYS A 758 -21.22 21.46 -42.67
C LYS A 758 -21.82 20.07 -42.42
N PRO A 759 -20.99 19.00 -42.42
CA PRO A 759 -21.47 17.67 -42.05
C PRO A 759 -21.91 17.62 -40.58
N TYR A 760 -22.68 16.60 -40.22
CA TYR A 760 -22.88 16.25 -38.82
C TYR A 760 -21.54 15.94 -38.14
N ARG A 761 -21.44 16.30 -36.86
CA ARG A 761 -20.30 16.02 -35.99
C ARG A 761 -20.82 15.36 -34.71
N GLN A 762 -20.25 14.22 -34.33
CA GLN A 762 -20.45 13.64 -33.01
C GLN A 762 -20.05 14.64 -31.92
N MET A 763 -20.95 14.86 -30.96
CA MET A 763 -20.69 15.59 -29.73
C MET A 763 -21.12 14.75 -28.53
N ASP A 764 -20.22 14.68 -27.56
CA ASP A 764 -20.35 13.90 -26.33
C ASP A 764 -20.69 14.85 -25.17
N PHE A 765 -21.61 14.44 -24.29
CA PHE A 765 -22.12 15.27 -23.19
C PHE A 765 -22.67 14.43 -22.04
N LEU A 766 -22.56 14.96 -20.83
CA LEU A 766 -23.02 14.31 -19.60
C LEU A 766 -24.25 15.05 -19.06
N TRP A 767 -25.28 14.33 -18.63
CA TRP A 767 -26.38 14.91 -17.85
C TRP A 767 -26.13 14.65 -16.37
N ALA A 768 -26.13 15.69 -15.55
CA ALA A 768 -25.76 15.59 -14.14
C ALA A 768 -26.63 16.48 -13.24
N GLY A 769 -26.82 16.05 -11.99
CA GLY A 769 -27.29 16.91 -10.91
C GLY A 769 -26.12 17.62 -10.24
N LEU A 770 -26.25 18.91 -9.92
CA LEU A 770 -25.19 19.70 -9.28
C LEU A 770 -25.24 19.57 -7.75
N GLU A 771 -24.05 19.53 -7.15
CA GLU A 771 -23.85 19.56 -5.70
C GLU A 771 -23.20 20.88 -5.30
N LYS A 772 -23.78 21.56 -4.33
CA LYS A 772 -23.33 22.87 -3.85
C LYS A 772 -22.48 22.70 -2.60
N LYS A 773 -21.28 23.29 -2.60
CA LYS A 773 -20.46 23.41 -1.40
C LYS A 773 -21.04 24.51 -0.50
N ARG A 774 -21.17 24.22 0.80
CA ARG A 774 -21.62 25.16 1.83
C ARG A 774 -20.90 24.79 3.13
N THR A 775 -19.81 25.51 3.40
CA THR A 775 -18.67 25.10 4.28
C THR A 775 -17.98 23.81 3.78
N SER A 776 -17.25 23.08 4.62
CA SER A 776 -16.47 21.87 4.29
C SER A 776 -17.30 20.64 3.82
N SER A 777 -18.61 20.82 3.59
CA SER A 777 -19.55 19.77 3.19
C SER A 777 -20.35 20.17 1.95
N LEU A 778 -20.81 19.16 1.20
CA LEU A 778 -21.65 19.29 0.01
C LEU A 778 -23.10 18.90 0.34
N HIS A 779 -24.06 19.49 -0.36
CA HIS A 779 -25.41 18.96 -0.48
C HIS A 779 -25.93 19.14 -1.92
N PHE A 780 -26.96 18.38 -2.30
CA PHE A 780 -27.62 18.61 -3.58
C PHE A 780 -28.27 19.99 -3.62
N VAL A 781 -28.22 20.64 -4.78
CA VAL A 781 -29.07 21.80 -5.08
C VAL A 781 -30.54 21.36 -5.01
N ASP A 782 -31.46 22.23 -4.60
CA ASP A 782 -32.89 21.92 -4.63
C ASP A 782 -33.32 21.68 -6.08
N ALA A 783 -33.95 20.53 -6.36
CA ALA A 783 -34.31 20.10 -7.71
C ALA A 783 -35.29 21.05 -8.43
N HIS A 784 -35.87 22.03 -7.73
CA HIS A 784 -36.70 23.07 -8.32
C HIS A 784 -35.93 24.37 -8.63
N GLU A 785 -34.65 24.50 -8.25
CA GLU A 785 -33.76 25.56 -8.75
C GLU A 785 -33.34 25.30 -10.20
N GLU A 786 -33.32 26.35 -11.03
CA GLU A 786 -33.04 26.23 -12.48
C GLU A 786 -31.66 25.61 -12.78
N CYS A 787 -30.68 25.80 -11.90
CA CYS A 787 -29.32 25.26 -12.02
C CYS A 787 -29.16 23.81 -11.52
N ALA A 788 -30.16 23.20 -10.88
CA ALA A 788 -30.01 21.92 -10.19
C ALA A 788 -29.59 20.75 -11.10
N PHE A 789 -29.98 20.80 -12.39
CA PHE A 789 -29.59 19.82 -13.40
C PHE A 789 -29.06 20.52 -14.66
N GLY A 790 -27.93 20.04 -15.18
CA GLY A 790 -27.21 20.66 -16.30
C GLY A 790 -26.39 19.67 -17.14
N PHE A 791 -25.87 20.17 -18.26
CA PHE A 791 -24.98 19.42 -19.14
C PHE A 791 -23.51 19.82 -18.93
N ILE A 792 -22.64 18.81 -18.83
CA ILE A 792 -21.18 18.97 -18.66
C ILE A 792 -20.47 18.42 -19.91
N ASP A 793 -19.44 19.11 -20.40
CA ASP A 793 -18.53 18.56 -21.42
C ASP A 793 -17.60 17.53 -20.73
N PRO A 794 -17.44 16.30 -21.25
CA PRO A 794 -16.44 15.35 -20.75
C PRO A 794 -14.99 15.89 -20.73
N ASN A 795 -14.69 16.99 -21.42
CA ASN A 795 -13.41 17.71 -21.30
C ASN A 795 -13.28 18.53 -19.99
N ASP A 796 -14.37 19.05 -19.43
CA ASP A 796 -14.37 19.89 -18.23
C ASP A 796 -14.22 19.05 -16.94
N VAL A 797 -14.50 17.74 -17.03
CA VAL A 797 -14.32 16.78 -15.95
C VAL A 797 -12.84 16.56 -15.66
N VAL A 798 -12.41 16.95 -14.46
CA VAL A 798 -11.02 16.81 -14.01
C VAL A 798 -10.71 15.35 -13.68
N ARG A 799 -11.55 14.73 -12.84
CA ARG A 799 -11.52 13.30 -12.46
C ARG A 799 -12.81 12.91 -11.73
N ALA A 800 -12.95 11.64 -11.34
CA ALA A 800 -14.03 11.20 -10.45
C ALA A 800 -13.71 11.59 -8.99
N VAL A 801 -14.75 11.81 -8.17
CA VAL A 801 -14.62 12.16 -6.73
C VAL A 801 -15.18 11.04 -5.84
N HIS A 802 -14.67 10.91 -4.62
CA HIS A 802 -15.24 10.04 -3.60
C HIS A 802 -16.07 10.88 -2.62
N LEU A 803 -17.39 10.69 -2.64
CA LEU A 803 -18.31 11.33 -1.71
C LEU A 803 -18.73 10.34 -0.63
N ILE A 804 -18.49 10.69 0.64
CA ILE A 804 -18.91 9.90 1.79
C ILE A 804 -20.09 10.61 2.46
N PRO A 805 -21.19 9.91 2.79
CA PRO A 805 -22.25 10.47 3.62
C PRO A 805 -21.74 11.06 4.94
N ALA A 806 -22.22 12.25 5.30
CA ALA A 806 -22.02 12.82 6.63
C ALA A 806 -23.07 12.22 7.58
N PHE A 807 -22.81 10.99 8.03
CA PHE A 807 -23.80 10.11 8.68
C PHE A 807 -24.51 10.76 9.87
N HIS A 808 -23.83 11.63 10.62
CA HIS A 808 -24.38 12.33 11.78
C HIS A 808 -25.59 13.22 11.44
N PHE A 809 -25.63 13.82 10.24
CA PHE A 809 -26.74 14.67 9.81
C PHE A 809 -27.92 13.88 9.21
N GLY A 810 -27.81 12.55 9.12
CA GLY A 810 -28.86 11.68 8.61
C GLY A 810 -29.27 11.94 7.16
N LYS A 811 -30.50 11.53 6.83
CA LYS A 811 -31.07 11.62 5.49
C LYS A 811 -32.15 12.69 5.38
N THR A 812 -32.38 13.17 4.17
CA THR A 812 -33.45 14.12 3.84
C THR A 812 -34.19 13.72 2.57
N LYS A 813 -35.45 14.16 2.49
CA LYS A 813 -36.25 14.13 1.27
C LYS A 813 -36.25 15.48 0.53
N SER A 814 -35.78 16.56 1.16
CA SER A 814 -35.98 17.95 0.73
C SER A 814 -35.41 18.29 -0.65
N PHE A 815 -34.11 18.06 -0.87
CA PHE A 815 -33.40 18.65 -2.01
C PHE A 815 -33.84 18.06 -3.37
N MET A 816 -33.71 16.74 -3.58
CA MET A 816 -33.94 16.16 -4.92
C MET A 816 -35.42 15.87 -5.26
N GLY A 817 -36.36 16.15 -4.35
CA GLY A 817 -37.79 15.92 -4.56
C GLY A 817 -38.17 14.47 -4.93
N PRO A 818 -39.37 14.21 -5.47
CA PRO A 818 -39.79 12.87 -5.92
C PRO A 818 -39.18 12.46 -7.28
N SER A 819 -37.92 12.84 -7.54
CA SER A 819 -37.19 12.43 -8.76
C SER A 819 -36.85 10.94 -8.72
N ASN A 820 -37.13 10.24 -9.82
CA ASN A 820 -36.76 8.84 -10.09
C ASN A 820 -35.53 8.75 -11.00
N LEU A 821 -35.18 9.83 -11.71
CA LEU A 821 -34.02 9.91 -12.59
C LEU A 821 -32.80 10.57 -11.94
N GLY A 822 -33.01 11.44 -10.94
CA GLY A 822 -31.96 12.09 -10.15
C GLY A 822 -31.44 11.26 -8.97
N ARG A 823 -32.19 10.23 -8.55
CA ARG A 823 -31.87 9.31 -7.43
C ARG A 823 -31.69 7.88 -7.93
N ARG A 824 -31.00 7.02 -7.17
CA ARG A 824 -31.01 5.57 -7.48
C ARG A 824 -32.25 4.94 -6.86
N GLN A 825 -32.77 3.90 -7.50
CA GLN A 825 -33.95 3.19 -7.00
C GLN A 825 -33.72 2.50 -5.64
N SER A 826 -32.46 2.26 -5.26
CA SER A 826 -32.02 1.79 -3.94
C SER A 826 -32.23 2.78 -2.80
N ASP A 827 -32.43 4.07 -3.13
CA ASP A 827 -32.26 5.16 -2.15
C ASP A 827 -33.58 5.51 -1.47
N ASN A 828 -34.68 4.79 -1.77
CA ASN A 828 -36.01 4.90 -1.15
C ASN A 828 -36.58 6.35 -1.12
N HIS A 829 -36.22 7.15 -2.13
CA HIS A 829 -36.54 8.59 -2.22
C HIS A 829 -35.97 9.43 -1.07
N GLU A 830 -34.75 9.12 -0.62
CA GLU A 830 -33.98 9.87 0.37
C GLU A 830 -32.51 10.01 -0.05
N ASP A 831 -31.96 11.22 0.07
CA ASP A 831 -30.51 11.46 -0.04
C ASP A 831 -29.93 11.68 1.35
N TRP A 832 -28.60 11.66 1.49
CA TRP A 832 -27.97 12.15 2.72
C TRP A 832 -28.05 13.67 2.79
N ALA A 833 -28.28 14.21 3.99
CA ALA A 833 -28.46 15.66 4.16
C ALA A 833 -27.18 16.46 3.81
N LYS A 834 -26.01 15.82 4.00
CA LYS A 834 -24.69 16.32 3.63
C LYS A 834 -23.77 15.18 3.18
N TYR A 835 -22.77 15.50 2.37
CA TYR A 835 -21.67 14.62 1.98
C TYR A 835 -20.32 15.32 2.22
N TYR A 836 -19.30 14.53 2.56
CA TYR A 836 -17.91 14.95 2.60
C TYR A 836 -17.16 14.51 1.34
N VAL A 837 -16.40 15.43 0.75
CA VAL A 837 -15.38 15.11 -0.26
C VAL A 837 -14.24 14.40 0.45
N ASN A 838 -13.98 13.13 0.13
CA ASN A 838 -12.85 12.42 0.70
C ASN A 838 -11.55 12.83 0.01
N VAL A 839 -10.96 13.94 0.49
CA VAL A 839 -9.63 14.43 0.08
C VAL A 839 -8.52 13.42 0.36
N PHE A 840 -8.72 12.48 1.29
CA PHE A 840 -7.76 11.43 1.64
C PHE A 840 -7.92 10.14 0.82
N SER A 841 -8.86 10.04 -0.13
CA SER A 841 -9.09 8.80 -0.90
C SER A 841 -7.87 8.35 -1.69
N ASP A 842 -7.05 9.30 -2.13
CA ASP A 842 -5.71 9.07 -2.66
C ASP A 842 -4.88 10.36 -2.61
N ARG A 843 -3.56 10.20 -2.72
CA ARG A 843 -2.57 11.29 -2.69
C ARG A 843 -2.79 12.37 -3.76
N ASP A 844 -3.40 12.02 -4.89
CA ASP A 844 -3.71 12.99 -5.93
C ASP A 844 -4.97 13.80 -5.64
N MET A 845 -5.94 13.27 -4.88
CA MET A 845 -6.99 14.10 -4.29
C MET A 845 -6.39 15.08 -3.30
N PHE A 846 -5.63 14.60 -2.30
CA PHE A 846 -5.07 15.45 -1.24
C PHE A 846 -4.23 16.61 -1.80
N ALA A 847 -3.34 16.34 -2.75
CA ALA A 847 -2.49 17.35 -3.39
C ALA A 847 -3.24 18.43 -4.21
N ARG A 848 -4.57 18.30 -4.42
CA ARG A 848 -5.41 19.32 -5.07
C ARG A 848 -6.08 20.29 -4.08
N PHE A 849 -6.15 19.93 -2.79
CA PHE A 849 -6.75 20.75 -1.74
C PHE A 849 -5.73 21.42 -0.81
N VAL A 850 -4.44 21.13 -1.02
CA VAL A 850 -3.32 21.78 -0.35
C VAL A 850 -2.46 22.49 -1.40
N PRO A 851 -2.39 23.83 -1.40
CA PRO A 851 -1.56 24.60 -2.32
C PRO A 851 -0.09 24.16 -2.35
N GLY A 852 0.60 24.37 -3.47
CA GLY A 852 2.02 24.05 -3.66
C GLY A 852 2.37 22.58 -3.91
N LEU A 853 1.54 21.61 -3.49
CA LEU A 853 1.85 20.17 -3.63
C LEU A 853 1.57 19.60 -5.03
N GLY A 854 0.72 20.26 -5.81
CA GLY A 854 0.19 19.80 -7.09
C GLY A 854 1.15 19.94 -8.29
N LEU A 855 2.34 19.35 -8.23
CA LEU A 855 3.39 19.50 -9.27
C LEU A 855 2.91 19.14 -10.69
N GLY A 856 2.02 18.16 -10.81
CA GLY A 856 1.37 17.75 -12.07
C GLY A 856 -0.02 18.35 -12.31
N HIS A 857 -0.41 19.39 -11.57
CA HIS A 857 -1.69 20.10 -11.69
C HIS A 857 -1.49 21.50 -12.28
N ALA A 858 -2.58 22.14 -12.70
CA ALA A 858 -2.55 23.57 -12.97
C ALA A 858 -2.54 24.35 -11.63
N PRO A 859 -1.86 25.50 -11.54
CA PRO A 859 -2.00 26.39 -10.39
C PRO A 859 -3.47 26.80 -10.18
N LEU A 860 -3.89 26.91 -8.93
CA LEU A 860 -5.15 27.57 -8.60
C LEU A 860 -4.92 29.09 -8.68
N GLU A 861 -5.81 29.82 -9.35
CA GLU A 861 -5.67 31.26 -9.53
C GLU A 861 -6.05 32.02 -8.24
N GLY A 862 -5.06 32.21 -7.36
CA GLY A 862 -5.13 33.04 -6.17
C GLY A 862 -5.40 32.26 -4.88
N GLU A 863 -4.35 31.99 -4.11
CA GLU A 863 -4.22 32.41 -2.70
C GLU A 863 -2.85 32.03 -2.12
N GLU A 864 -2.37 32.82 -1.16
CA GLU A 864 -1.12 32.55 -0.42
C GLU A 864 -1.43 31.90 0.94
N GLY A 865 -1.28 30.57 1.03
CA GLY A 865 -0.80 29.93 2.26
C GLY A 865 -1.77 29.18 3.18
N GLU A 866 -3.09 29.13 2.93
CA GLU A 866 -4.03 28.37 3.79
C GLU A 866 -4.51 27.05 3.16
N MET A 867 -4.83 26.05 3.99
CA MET A 867 -5.36 24.75 3.56
C MET A 867 -6.88 24.81 3.45
N LEU A 868 -7.44 24.34 2.33
CA LEU A 868 -8.88 24.42 2.04
C LEU A 868 -9.73 23.35 2.77
N ILE A 869 -9.31 22.89 3.96
CA ILE A 869 -9.90 21.78 4.72
C ILE A 869 -10.23 22.22 6.15
N ASP A 870 -11.29 23.03 6.27
CA ASP A 870 -11.78 23.52 7.56
C ASP A 870 -12.39 22.41 8.43
N ALA A 871 -11.92 22.30 9.67
CA ALA A 871 -12.37 21.29 10.64
C ALA A 871 -13.33 21.84 11.72
N GLU A 872 -13.72 23.11 11.65
CA GLU A 872 -14.53 23.78 12.68
C GLU A 872 -15.78 24.47 12.10
N ASN A 873 -16.97 23.86 12.28
CA ASN A 873 -18.26 24.56 12.44
C ASN A 873 -19.42 23.55 12.64
N GLU A 874 -19.74 23.22 13.89
CA GLU A 874 -20.94 22.47 14.28
C GLU A 874 -22.01 23.43 14.84
N ASN A 875 -23.26 23.31 14.38
CA ASN A 875 -24.48 23.59 15.16
C ASN A 875 -25.74 23.14 14.39
N GLU A 876 -26.83 22.95 15.13
CA GLU A 876 -28.16 22.50 14.68
C GLU A 876 -28.22 21.11 14.01
N LEU A 877 -28.70 20.10 14.77
CA LEU A 877 -29.90 19.30 14.45
C LEU A 877 -30.18 18.21 15.50
N MET A 878 -31.40 18.16 16.04
CA MET A 878 -31.96 17.03 16.79
C MET A 878 -33.48 16.96 16.58
N ASP A 879 -33.98 15.92 15.92
CA ASP A 879 -35.31 15.33 16.15
C ASP A 879 -35.34 13.86 15.64
N TYR A 880 -36.36 13.09 15.98
CA TYR A 880 -36.33 11.62 16.11
C TYR A 880 -36.88 10.84 14.89
N GLY A 881 -36.52 9.54 14.77
CA GLY A 881 -37.30 8.57 13.97
C GLY A 881 -36.63 7.22 13.69
N TYR A 882 -37.06 6.14 14.35
CA TYR A 882 -36.67 4.74 14.06
C TYR A 882 -37.65 4.06 13.07
N VAL A 883 -37.17 3.05 12.30
CA VAL A 883 -37.69 1.65 12.27
C VAL A 883 -37.02 0.78 11.18
N GLU A 884 -36.85 -0.50 11.54
CA GLU A 884 -36.49 -1.76 10.84
C GLU A 884 -37.12 -2.01 9.42
N ASP A 885 -36.67 -2.93 8.54
CA ASP A 885 -35.60 -3.97 8.64
C ASP A 885 -35.05 -4.52 7.28
N GLU A 886 -34.16 -5.53 7.39
CA GLU A 886 -33.41 -6.38 6.44
C GLU A 886 -33.97 -6.78 5.04
N GLU A 887 -33.05 -7.01 4.08
CA GLU A 887 -32.89 -8.34 3.42
C GLU A 887 -31.46 -8.52 2.81
N VAL A 888 -31.10 -9.73 2.34
CA VAL A 888 -29.70 -10.21 2.17
C VAL A 888 -29.42 -10.78 0.77
N ASP A 889 -28.19 -10.60 0.25
CA ASP A 889 -27.65 -11.44 -0.84
C ASP A 889 -26.12 -11.67 -0.75
N ASN A 890 -25.61 -12.76 -1.36
CA ASN A 890 -24.27 -13.32 -1.09
C ASN A 890 -23.19 -13.00 -2.15
N ASP A 891 -21.93 -12.86 -1.72
CA ASP A 891 -20.72 -13.14 -2.54
C ASP A 891 -19.62 -13.70 -1.63
N ASP A 892 -18.99 -14.82 -2.02
CA ASP A 892 -17.84 -15.41 -1.32
C ASP A 892 -16.50 -14.88 -1.82
N GLU A 893 -15.73 -14.19 -0.97
CA GLU A 893 -14.27 -14.03 -1.17
C GLU A 893 -13.53 -14.43 0.13
N VAL A 894 -12.65 -15.42 0.03
CA VAL A 894 -12.26 -16.25 1.19
C VAL A 894 -11.14 -15.61 2.01
N GLY A 895 -11.48 -15.11 3.19
CA GLY A 895 -10.55 -14.46 4.12
C GLY A 895 -9.43 -15.37 4.67
N LEU A 896 -8.40 -14.76 5.26
CA LEU A 896 -7.34 -15.48 5.97
C LEU A 896 -7.71 -15.65 7.45
N GLU A 897 -7.35 -16.80 8.04
CA GLU A 897 -7.50 -17.09 9.46
C GLU A 897 -6.13 -17.11 10.15
N ASP A 898 -5.80 -16.02 10.85
CA ASP A 898 -4.63 -15.95 11.72
C ASP A 898 -4.95 -16.51 13.12
N ASP A 899 -5.28 -17.80 13.18
CA ASP A 899 -5.63 -18.47 14.44
C ASP A 899 -4.36 -18.93 15.20
N GLU A 900 -3.55 -17.96 15.66
CA GLU A 900 -2.74 -18.00 16.90
C GLU A 900 -1.96 -16.68 17.21
N GLU A 901 -2.64 -15.51 17.28
CA GLU A 901 -2.03 -14.28 17.86
C GLU A 901 -1.73 -14.46 19.39
N PRO A 902 -0.47 -14.35 19.87
CA PRO A 902 -0.17 -14.26 21.30
C PRO A 902 -0.57 -12.87 21.84
N THR A 903 -1.20 -12.83 23.02
CA THR A 903 -1.92 -11.61 23.47
C THR A 903 -1.02 -10.56 24.12
N ASN A 904 -1.57 -9.34 24.26
CA ASN A 904 -1.00 -8.21 25.00
C ASN A 904 -0.26 -8.55 26.31
N HIS A 905 -0.67 -9.56 27.10
CA HIS A 905 0.03 -9.91 28.36
C HIS A 905 1.25 -10.83 28.16
N ASP A 906 1.27 -11.67 27.12
CA ASP A 906 2.51 -12.34 26.69
C ASP A 906 3.40 -11.34 25.90
N MET A 907 2.81 -10.29 25.31
CA MET A 907 3.54 -9.16 24.72
C MET A 907 4.11 -8.15 25.73
N GLU A 908 3.58 -8.00 26.94
CA GLU A 908 4.13 -7.09 27.96
C GLU A 908 5.55 -7.49 28.41
N VAL A 909 5.94 -8.75 28.19
CA VAL A 909 7.31 -9.26 28.41
C VAL A 909 8.18 -9.18 27.14
N LEU A 910 7.57 -9.21 25.94
CA LEU A 910 8.26 -9.04 24.65
C LEU A 910 8.52 -7.57 24.27
N ASN A 911 7.62 -6.67 24.67
CA ASN A 911 7.68 -5.23 24.41
C ASN A 911 8.53 -4.47 25.45
N THR A 912 9.49 -5.12 26.09
CA THR A 912 10.45 -4.46 26.98
C THR A 912 11.42 -3.59 26.18
N GLU A 913 12.09 -4.12 25.16
CA GLU A 913 12.87 -3.33 24.18
C GLU A 913 12.33 -3.50 22.75
N GLY A 914 12.59 -2.52 21.88
CA GLY A 914 11.99 -2.46 20.53
C GLY A 914 12.86 -3.17 19.50
N TYR A 915 12.40 -4.33 19.03
CA TYR A 915 13.01 -5.07 17.93
C TYR A 915 11.95 -5.36 16.88
N GLY A 916 12.19 -4.91 15.64
CA GLY A 916 11.61 -5.59 14.48
C GLY A 916 12.15 -7.02 14.42
N LEU A 917 11.37 -7.95 13.88
CA LEU A 917 11.92 -9.24 13.47
C LEU A 917 12.58 -9.05 12.11
N LEU A 918 13.88 -9.38 12.07
CA LEU A 918 14.85 -9.23 10.98
C LEU A 918 15.43 -7.83 10.73
#